data_AF-A0AA39P8Y5-F1
#
_entry.id   AF-A0AA39P8Y5-F1
#
_cell.length_a   1.000
_cell.length_b   1.000
_cell.length_c   1.000
_cell.angle_alpha   90.00
_cell.angle_beta   90.00
_cell.angle_gamma   90.00
#
_symmetry.space_group_name_H-M   'P 1'
#
loop_
_entity.id
_entity.type
_entity.pdbx_description
1 polymer ?
#
loop_
_entity_poly.entity_id
_entity_poly.type
_entity_poly.pdbx_seq_one_letter_code
_entity_poly.pdbx_strand_id
1 'polypeptide(L)'
;MSTEALQFENAYSENLRGYSAAKQSSLVWSLPVLCRQFLTTPLDPEKWFRMRAVTSDQDREILEFGKAMGRTLKFVADESWSKGDPPKDSIDFILPVRGMHKSANHLDTLVLVKAMDIAAGFLRLPTRSYYPSFGKVIKLENSHVGYLKRLDDWPRKLEQIQTSFRMYSERTSIPLLAVVLGRDEGEVILHNNEVDDREMITAWNDCVVLDNPRYRLPEMGKGMDDSMITTMAHSVAMDNPSATLETFRNYNIYHYMRARHPLSWSLPNLSLVGNVDSLREVQDHQRRASKETKDNINVNMSLRELFEEGLEQEGRVLNALALPYLSSFYPYDCSSILSSHCRAFEHTSDMPADIFDTTYPVSATSFWLVATKGAISYMHCDCHGVGTVVEVLCGRKLWYIFRRRGSSADDSMIEEYMGDWAPGFIPSPDEWEAEVVLLEPGSAFPDTHHAVLTLENSIVKGHHIYATTTLAKSVTGWIHTCMLEYRIANVLHPELHELLLRIMCHFYRVMTNDDDKGFHYLEIPEMSRNGLLDIIALGNLCIFSSALLPCIEESPEQVKIAIATATGAYLSLIRYLKARYRLIFLSSPENEAAAKLPRVRSMDIGDFAVSSAAHFGRSLIYYSRMAYKLRMRLHDDSNVLHALKSMKNEVNASLNTFLHIDLTDEFLYTYKNEQKKCLHLRPVFDVRHKEDILDLGIYNACDMFESSQASVKHMEMKDFDGKETDNEGSFDEEEQSQSGDQDEENSEDASGSEYKP
;
A
#
# COMPACT_ATOMS: atom_id res chain seq x y z
N MET A 1 -25.38 35.80 -40.76
CA MET A 1 -24.75 35.68 -42.10
C MET A 1 -24.76 37.04 -42.73
N SER A 2 -23.64 37.77 -42.70
CA SER A 2 -23.49 39.05 -43.41
C SER A 2 -22.03 39.53 -43.33
N THR A 3 -21.36 39.53 -44.49
CA THR A 3 -20.55 40.65 -45.02
C THR A 3 -19.57 41.41 -44.09
N GLU A 4 -18.56 40.72 -43.55
CA GLU A 4 -17.33 41.38 -43.04
C GLU A 4 -16.01 40.75 -43.55
N ALA A 5 -16.08 39.71 -44.39
CA ALA A 5 -14.89 38.96 -44.81
C ALA A 5 -14.20 39.46 -46.10
N LEU A 6 -14.62 40.59 -46.71
CA LEU A 6 -14.16 40.99 -48.05
C LEU A 6 -13.61 42.43 -48.16
N GLN A 7 -13.26 43.08 -47.05
CA GLN A 7 -12.70 44.44 -47.06
C GLN A 7 -11.25 44.57 -46.52
N PHE A 8 -10.49 43.46 -46.47
CA PHE A 8 -9.07 43.51 -46.08
C PHE A 8 -8.07 43.36 -47.25
N GLU A 9 -8.54 43.28 -48.50
CA GLU A 9 -7.67 42.86 -49.61
C GLU A 9 -7.01 43.96 -50.45
N ASN A 10 -7.19 45.26 -50.16
CA ASN A 10 -6.70 46.30 -51.09
C ASN A 10 -5.98 47.52 -50.49
N ALA A 11 -5.25 47.35 -49.38
CA ALA A 11 -4.25 48.33 -48.98
C ALA A 11 -3.02 47.63 -48.40
N TYR A 12 -1.83 48.02 -48.90
CA TYR A 12 -0.49 47.46 -48.64
C TYR A 12 -0.04 46.28 -49.52
N SER A 13 0.12 46.55 -50.82
CA SER A 13 1.12 45.86 -51.66
C SER A 13 2.48 46.57 -51.53
N GLU A 14 2.98 46.73 -50.30
CA GLU A 14 4.43 46.85 -50.13
C GLU A 14 5.00 45.44 -50.24
N ASN A 15 6.15 45.28 -50.92
CA ASN A 15 6.84 43.99 -51.06
C ASN A 15 7.21 43.46 -49.67
N LEU A 16 6.28 42.75 -49.02
CA LEU A 16 6.52 42.11 -47.75
C LEU A 16 7.60 41.06 -47.97
N ARG A 17 8.61 41.08 -47.10
CA ARG A 17 9.73 40.15 -47.13
C ARG A 17 9.83 39.43 -45.81
N GLY A 18 10.46 38.26 -45.86
CA GLY A 18 10.79 37.49 -44.68
C GLY A 18 9.58 36.99 -43.91
N TYR A 19 9.64 37.04 -42.58
CA TYR A 19 8.59 36.55 -41.69
C TYR A 19 7.22 37.21 -41.94
N SER A 20 7.19 38.48 -42.34
CA SER A 20 5.95 39.18 -42.69
C SER A 20 5.30 38.64 -43.97
N ALA A 21 6.11 38.18 -44.94
CA ALA A 21 5.60 37.49 -46.12
C ALA A 21 5.12 36.08 -45.79
N ALA A 22 5.83 35.38 -44.89
CA ALA A 22 5.41 34.05 -44.41
C ALA A 22 4.04 34.11 -43.71
N LYS A 23 3.74 35.16 -42.94
CA LYS A 23 2.41 35.38 -42.32
C LYS A 23 1.26 35.49 -43.33
N GLN A 24 1.54 35.87 -44.57
CA GLN A 24 0.53 35.98 -45.62
C GLN A 24 0.49 34.75 -46.54
N SER A 25 1.40 33.80 -46.35
CA SER A 25 1.49 32.59 -47.17
C SER A 25 0.35 31.62 -46.86
N SER A 26 -0.43 31.22 -47.87
CA SER A 26 -1.50 30.22 -47.76
C SER A 26 -1.00 28.90 -47.15
N LEU A 27 0.28 28.55 -47.38
CA LEU A 27 0.96 27.42 -46.76
C LEU A 27 0.94 27.48 -45.22
N VAL A 28 1.23 28.65 -44.66
CA VAL A 28 1.28 28.87 -43.20
C VAL A 28 -0.13 28.86 -42.60
N TRP A 29 -1.14 29.28 -43.36
CA TRP A 29 -2.56 29.23 -42.97
C TRP A 29 -3.19 27.83 -43.03
N SER A 30 -2.52 26.86 -43.66
CA SER A 30 -2.95 25.45 -43.67
C SER A 30 -2.59 24.69 -42.38
N LEU A 31 -1.86 25.33 -41.45
CA LEU A 31 -1.39 24.74 -40.19
C LEU A 31 -2.44 24.87 -39.05
N PRO A 32 -2.34 24.05 -37.98
CA PRO A 32 -3.35 23.99 -36.91
C PRO A 32 -3.67 25.31 -36.19
N VAL A 33 -4.82 25.33 -35.51
CA VAL A 33 -5.50 26.52 -34.95
C VAL A 33 -4.64 27.33 -33.97
N LEU A 34 -3.72 26.70 -33.22
CA LEU A 34 -2.88 27.40 -32.23
C LEU A 34 -1.82 28.30 -32.88
N CYS A 35 -1.20 27.87 -33.99
CA CYS A 35 -0.31 28.71 -34.78
C CYS A 35 -1.01 29.98 -35.27
N ARG A 36 -2.32 29.94 -35.51
CA ARG A 36 -3.07 31.07 -36.09
C ARG A 36 -2.99 32.32 -35.22
N GLN A 37 -3.16 32.22 -33.90
CA GLN A 37 -3.09 33.39 -33.00
C GLN A 37 -1.68 34.02 -32.95
N PHE A 38 -0.65 33.16 -33.00
CA PHE A 38 0.75 33.53 -33.05
C PHE A 38 1.15 34.16 -34.39
N LEU A 39 0.56 33.71 -35.50
CA LEU A 39 0.86 34.23 -36.83
C LEU A 39 0.04 35.50 -37.16
N THR A 40 -1.17 35.62 -36.62
CA THR A 40 -2.04 36.81 -36.80
C THR A 40 -1.63 37.99 -35.94
N THR A 41 -0.81 37.77 -34.91
CA THR A 41 -0.37 38.87 -34.06
C THR A 41 0.58 39.81 -34.83
N PRO A 42 0.48 41.14 -34.67
CA PRO A 42 1.47 42.05 -35.25
C PRO A 42 2.83 41.96 -34.54
N LEU A 43 2.93 41.18 -33.45
CA LEU A 43 4.14 41.09 -32.65
C LEU A 43 5.22 40.23 -33.34
N ASP A 44 6.46 40.59 -33.02
CA ASP A 44 7.62 39.75 -33.24
C ASP A 44 7.47 38.42 -32.47
N PRO A 45 7.90 37.27 -33.03
CA PRO A 45 7.73 35.97 -32.38
C PRO A 45 8.23 35.91 -30.95
N GLU A 46 9.40 36.47 -30.68
CA GLU A 46 9.97 36.48 -29.34
C GLU A 46 9.13 37.34 -28.39
N LYS A 47 8.66 38.50 -28.87
CA LYS A 47 7.80 39.40 -28.09
C LYS A 47 6.44 38.78 -27.80
N TRP A 48 5.87 38.02 -28.73
CA TRP A 48 4.62 37.30 -28.52
C TRP A 48 4.75 36.27 -27.39
N PHE A 49 5.81 35.45 -27.43
CA PHE A 49 6.11 34.49 -26.35
C PHE A 49 6.34 35.19 -25.01
N ARG A 50 7.09 36.30 -25.02
CA ARG A 50 7.30 37.11 -23.81
C ARG A 50 5.98 37.61 -23.21
N MET A 51 5.07 38.14 -24.03
CA MET A 51 3.78 38.64 -23.53
C MET A 51 2.85 37.52 -23.05
N ARG A 52 2.86 36.36 -23.70
CA ARG A 52 2.01 35.22 -23.31
C ARG A 52 2.53 34.47 -22.10
N ALA A 53 3.83 34.54 -21.83
CA ALA A 53 4.41 33.91 -20.64
C ALA A 53 4.28 34.76 -19.37
N VAL A 54 4.02 36.08 -19.46
CA VAL A 54 3.77 36.95 -18.28
C VAL A 54 2.54 36.52 -17.48
N THR A 55 1.64 35.71 -18.06
CA THR A 55 0.49 35.13 -17.34
C THR A 55 0.78 33.74 -16.76
N SER A 56 2.02 33.26 -16.83
CA SER A 56 2.44 31.89 -16.50
C SER A 56 3.79 31.95 -15.78
N ASP A 57 3.76 32.23 -14.48
CA ASP A 57 4.97 32.36 -13.65
C ASP A 57 5.75 31.04 -13.46
N GLN A 58 5.29 29.91 -14.02
CA GLN A 58 5.79 28.59 -13.63
C GLN A 58 6.93 28.02 -14.48
N ASP A 59 7.32 28.55 -15.65
CA ASP A 59 8.34 27.86 -16.48
C ASP A 59 9.26 28.79 -17.26
N ARG A 60 10.31 29.29 -16.59
CA ARG A 60 11.38 30.11 -17.20
C ARG A 60 12.08 29.41 -18.36
N GLU A 61 12.23 28.09 -18.31
CA GLU A 61 12.89 27.30 -19.35
C GLU A 61 12.04 27.16 -20.61
N ILE A 62 10.73 26.94 -20.47
CA ILE A 62 9.78 26.90 -21.59
C ILE A 62 9.68 28.27 -22.24
N LEU A 63 9.72 29.34 -21.45
CA LEU A 63 9.79 30.71 -21.96
C LEU A 63 11.08 30.95 -22.76
N GLU A 64 12.24 30.58 -22.24
CA GLU A 64 13.51 30.73 -22.97
C GLU A 64 13.56 29.86 -24.23
N PHE A 65 12.99 28.66 -24.18
CA PHE A 65 12.81 27.80 -25.36
C PHE A 65 11.90 28.43 -26.40
N GLY A 66 10.70 28.90 -26.01
CA GLY A 66 9.76 29.59 -26.89
C GLY A 66 10.35 30.85 -27.53
N LYS A 67 11.13 31.63 -26.76
CA LYS A 67 11.91 32.77 -27.27
C LYS A 67 12.96 32.34 -28.29
N ALA A 68 13.73 31.29 -28.00
CA ALA A 68 14.76 30.78 -28.90
C ALA A 68 14.16 30.24 -30.21
N MET A 69 13.05 29.52 -30.12
CA MET A 69 12.30 29.03 -31.27
C MET A 69 11.71 30.18 -32.10
N GLY A 70 11.11 31.19 -31.44
CA GLY A 70 10.60 32.38 -32.10
C GLY A 70 11.68 33.14 -32.87
N ARG A 71 12.87 33.34 -32.26
CA ARG A 71 14.04 33.94 -32.93
C ARG A 71 14.48 33.13 -34.14
N THR A 72 14.56 31.80 -33.99
CA THR A 72 15.01 30.89 -35.05
C THR A 72 14.02 30.85 -36.20
N LEU A 73 12.72 30.76 -35.93
CA LEU A 73 11.68 30.80 -36.96
C LEU A 73 11.73 32.12 -37.71
N LYS A 74 11.83 33.25 -37.01
CA LYS A 74 11.93 34.55 -37.65
C LYS A 74 13.14 34.61 -38.57
N PHE A 75 14.30 34.18 -38.10
CA PHE A 75 15.54 34.15 -38.89
C PHE A 75 15.39 33.29 -40.16
N VAL A 76 14.90 32.06 -40.02
CA VAL A 76 14.74 31.13 -41.15
C VAL A 76 13.67 31.63 -42.11
N ALA A 77 12.57 32.21 -41.62
CA ALA A 77 11.54 32.82 -42.47
C ALA A 77 12.08 34.07 -43.18
N ASP A 78 12.85 34.92 -42.49
CA ASP A 78 13.51 36.09 -43.05
C ASP A 78 14.46 35.70 -44.19
N GLU A 79 15.24 34.64 -44.00
CA GLU A 79 16.14 34.08 -45.01
C GLU A 79 15.37 33.48 -46.20
N SER A 80 14.37 32.65 -45.91
CA SER A 80 13.62 31.87 -46.90
C SER A 80 12.68 32.73 -47.76
N TRP A 81 12.09 33.79 -47.19
CA TRP A 81 11.20 34.73 -47.89
C TRP A 81 11.85 36.09 -48.18
N SER A 82 13.18 36.21 -48.10
CA SER A 82 13.93 37.44 -48.40
C SER A 82 13.71 38.00 -49.81
N LYS A 83 13.20 37.17 -50.75
CA LYS A 83 12.96 37.50 -52.16
C LYS A 83 11.49 37.73 -52.54
N GLY A 84 10.55 37.69 -51.58
CA GLY A 84 9.21 38.26 -51.73
C GLY A 84 8.13 37.42 -52.41
N ASP A 85 8.41 36.22 -52.94
CA ASP A 85 7.37 35.35 -53.51
C ASP A 85 7.01 34.20 -52.56
N PRO A 86 5.95 34.32 -51.74
CA PRO A 86 5.49 33.22 -50.92
C PRO A 86 4.93 32.08 -51.78
N PRO A 87 5.21 30.81 -51.44
CA PRO A 87 4.61 29.67 -52.12
C PRO A 87 3.09 29.70 -51.93
N LYS A 88 2.35 29.58 -53.03
CA LYS A 88 0.88 29.67 -53.04
C LYS A 88 0.18 28.32 -52.80
N ASP A 89 0.93 27.22 -52.86
CA ASP A 89 0.39 25.86 -52.82
C ASP A 89 0.23 25.34 -51.38
N SER A 90 -0.79 24.50 -51.15
CA SER A 90 -1.03 23.84 -49.86
C SER A 90 0.12 22.88 -49.50
N ILE A 91 0.34 22.67 -48.20
CA ILE A 91 1.34 21.76 -47.65
C ILE A 91 1.24 20.34 -48.22
N ASP A 92 0.03 19.91 -48.58
CA ASP A 92 -0.25 18.59 -49.14
C ASP A 92 0.34 18.36 -50.54
N PHE A 93 0.75 19.44 -51.23
CA PHE A 93 1.31 19.38 -52.58
C PHE A 93 2.85 19.50 -52.62
N ILE A 94 3.52 19.57 -51.45
CA ILE A 94 4.99 19.54 -51.40
C ILE A 94 5.47 18.11 -51.66
N LEU A 95 5.52 17.72 -52.94
CA LEU A 95 6.14 16.47 -53.38
C LEU A 95 7.67 16.59 -53.35
N PRO A 96 8.41 15.50 -53.07
CA PRO A 96 9.86 15.48 -53.16
C PRO A 96 10.27 15.47 -54.64
N VAL A 97 10.26 16.64 -55.28
CA VAL A 97 10.79 16.81 -56.63
C VAL A 97 12.27 17.17 -56.51
N ARG A 98 13.14 16.28 -57.00
CA ARG A 98 14.59 16.49 -57.06
C ARG A 98 14.91 17.81 -57.77
N GLY A 99 15.58 18.73 -57.08
CA GLY A 99 16.24 19.88 -57.71
C GLY A 99 15.84 21.28 -57.22
N MET A 100 14.96 21.41 -56.22
CA MET A 100 14.63 22.74 -55.67
C MET A 100 15.30 22.98 -54.31
N HIS A 101 16.41 23.71 -54.27
CA HIS A 101 16.96 24.25 -53.02
C HIS A 101 15.96 25.13 -52.24
N LYS A 102 14.91 25.65 -52.90
CA LYS A 102 13.85 26.44 -52.25
C LYS A 102 12.91 25.62 -51.36
N SER A 103 12.72 24.31 -51.60
CA SER A 103 11.81 23.51 -50.79
C SER A 103 12.38 23.11 -49.44
N ALA A 104 13.71 23.01 -49.31
CA ALA A 104 14.39 22.73 -48.04
C ALA A 104 14.13 23.85 -47.02
N ASN A 105 14.33 25.10 -47.43
CA ASN A 105 14.08 26.29 -46.61
C ASN A 105 12.62 26.43 -46.15
N HIS A 106 11.66 26.05 -47.01
CA HIS A 106 10.24 26.01 -46.63
C HIS A 106 9.93 24.87 -45.65
N LEU A 107 10.57 23.70 -45.81
CA LEU A 107 10.43 22.57 -44.90
C LEU A 107 11.00 22.92 -43.52
N ASP A 108 12.14 23.58 -43.45
CA ASP A 108 12.73 24.06 -42.19
C ASP A 108 11.78 25.02 -41.47
N THR A 109 11.14 25.91 -42.22
CA THR A 109 10.12 26.81 -41.67
C THR A 109 8.91 26.05 -41.16
N LEU A 110 8.42 25.04 -41.88
CA LEU A 110 7.30 24.21 -41.43
C LEU A 110 7.64 23.40 -40.16
N VAL A 111 8.85 22.84 -40.09
CA VAL A 111 9.35 22.14 -38.91
C VAL A 111 9.43 23.09 -37.72
N LEU A 112 9.94 24.31 -37.91
CA LEU A 112 10.01 25.33 -36.87
C LEU A 112 8.63 25.82 -36.43
N VAL A 113 7.69 26.02 -37.37
CA VAL A 113 6.30 26.36 -37.02
C VAL A 113 5.65 25.23 -36.24
N LYS A 114 5.87 23.96 -36.61
CA LYS A 114 5.32 22.83 -35.85
C LYS A 114 5.94 22.68 -34.47
N ALA A 115 7.25 22.90 -34.35
CA ALA A 115 7.93 22.93 -33.06
C ALA A 115 7.42 24.10 -32.19
N MET A 116 7.02 25.21 -32.81
CA MET A 116 6.39 26.33 -32.11
C MET A 116 4.93 26.11 -31.74
N ASP A 117 4.16 25.38 -32.55
CA ASP A 117 2.82 24.88 -32.21
C ASP A 117 2.87 24.06 -30.92
N ILE A 118 3.87 23.17 -30.85
CA ILE A 118 4.17 22.35 -29.68
C ILE A 118 4.56 23.24 -28.48
N ALA A 119 5.49 24.19 -28.67
CA ALA A 119 5.90 25.13 -27.62
C ALA A 119 4.74 26.01 -27.10
N ALA A 120 3.84 26.45 -27.97
CA ALA A 120 2.66 27.23 -27.61
C ALA A 120 1.60 26.37 -26.89
N GLY A 121 1.49 25.09 -27.23
CA GLY A 121 0.67 24.13 -26.50
C GLY A 121 1.12 23.94 -25.05
N PHE A 122 2.44 23.96 -24.80
CA PHE A 122 2.98 23.88 -23.44
C PHE A 122 2.66 25.09 -22.55
N LEU A 123 2.38 26.26 -23.14
CA LEU A 123 1.96 27.47 -22.42
C LEU A 123 0.46 27.49 -22.04
N ARG A 124 -0.24 26.34 -22.14
CA ARG A 124 -1.65 26.14 -21.75
C ARG A 124 -2.64 27.17 -22.31
N LEU A 125 -2.49 27.56 -23.57
CA LEU A 125 -3.45 28.44 -24.24
C LEU A 125 -4.78 27.71 -24.48
N PRO A 126 -5.94 28.39 -24.30
CA PRO A 126 -7.25 27.75 -24.48
C PRO A 126 -7.42 27.24 -25.92
N THR A 127 -7.58 25.93 -26.08
CA THR A 127 -7.82 25.26 -27.36
C THR A 127 -9.29 24.89 -27.51
N ARG A 128 -9.81 25.02 -28.74
CA ARG A 128 -10.99 24.26 -29.18
C ARG A 128 -10.51 23.00 -29.90
N SER A 129 -11.18 21.89 -29.65
CA SER A 129 -10.91 20.56 -30.21
C SER A 129 -11.18 20.55 -31.72
N TYR A 130 -10.14 20.34 -32.53
CA TYR A 130 -10.13 19.60 -33.81
C TYR A 130 -8.71 19.69 -34.42
N TYR A 131 -8.05 18.54 -34.63
CA TYR A 131 -6.83 18.43 -35.45
C TYR A 131 -7.14 17.58 -36.69
N PRO A 132 -6.62 17.92 -37.89
CA PRO A 132 -6.56 16.98 -39.00
C PRO A 132 -5.35 16.05 -38.83
N SER A 133 -5.51 14.77 -39.19
CA SER A 133 -4.43 13.78 -39.18
C SER A 133 -3.51 13.95 -40.39
N PHE A 134 -2.19 13.97 -40.16
CA PHE A 134 -1.20 13.91 -41.25
C PHE A 134 -0.97 12.44 -41.63
N GLY A 135 -1.68 11.97 -42.66
CA GLY A 135 -1.64 10.57 -43.11
C GLY A 135 -0.41 10.15 -43.94
N LYS A 136 0.66 10.95 -44.03
CA LYS A 136 1.85 10.58 -44.83
C LYS A 136 3.17 10.82 -44.11
N VAL A 137 4.03 9.79 -44.17
CA VAL A 137 5.42 9.80 -43.67
C VAL A 137 6.28 10.68 -44.56
N ILE A 138 6.83 11.75 -44.00
CA ILE A 138 7.79 12.64 -44.66
C ILE A 138 9.16 11.93 -44.69
N LYS A 139 9.71 11.66 -45.89
CA LYS A 139 11.05 11.08 -46.06
C LYS A 139 12.07 12.20 -46.27
N LEU A 140 13.08 12.27 -45.39
CA LEU A 140 14.11 13.31 -45.38
C LEU A 140 15.41 12.80 -46.03
N GLU A 141 16.08 13.63 -46.84
CA GLU A 141 17.38 13.31 -47.44
C GLU A 141 18.56 13.53 -46.47
N ASN A 142 19.67 12.80 -46.67
CA ASN A 142 20.86 12.80 -45.79
C ASN A 142 21.51 14.18 -45.55
N SER A 143 21.34 15.14 -46.44
CA SER A 143 21.82 16.52 -46.25
C SER A 143 21.01 17.29 -45.19
N HIS A 144 19.72 16.98 -45.03
CA HIS A 144 18.85 17.55 -43.99
C HIS A 144 19.13 16.92 -42.61
N VAL A 145 19.73 15.73 -42.59
CA VAL A 145 20.14 15.04 -41.36
C VAL A 145 21.18 15.84 -40.59
N GLY A 146 22.06 16.62 -41.24
CA GLY A 146 23.10 17.41 -40.55
C GLY A 146 22.57 18.51 -39.62
N TYR A 147 21.40 19.10 -39.92
CA TYR A 147 20.72 20.04 -39.02
C TYR A 147 19.92 19.30 -37.94
N LEU A 148 19.34 18.16 -38.29
CA LEU A 148 18.74 17.23 -37.32
C LEU A 148 19.80 16.58 -36.41
N LYS A 149 21.08 16.56 -36.77
CA LYS A 149 22.15 16.06 -35.90
C LYS A 149 22.37 16.90 -34.64
N ARG A 150 22.12 18.21 -34.72
CA ARG A 150 22.06 19.06 -33.52
C ARG A 150 20.83 18.76 -32.66
N LEU A 151 19.86 18.08 -33.26
CA LEU A 151 18.70 17.50 -32.64
C LEU A 151 18.84 15.96 -32.47
N ASP A 152 20.01 15.32 -32.66
CA ASP A 152 20.15 13.84 -32.57
C ASP A 152 19.97 13.37 -31.12
N ASP A 153 20.36 14.22 -30.18
CA ASP A 153 20.08 14.01 -28.77
C ASP A 153 18.68 14.51 -28.40
N TRP A 154 17.90 15.00 -29.36
CA TRP A 154 16.59 15.59 -29.16
C TRP A 154 15.46 14.59 -29.21
N PRO A 155 15.51 13.44 -29.91
CA PRO A 155 14.68 12.29 -29.58
C PRO A 155 14.94 11.85 -28.15
N ARG A 156 16.20 11.76 -27.69
CA ARG A 156 16.51 11.40 -26.29
C ARG A 156 16.10 12.49 -25.30
N LYS A 157 16.20 13.78 -25.64
CA LYS A 157 15.75 14.91 -24.80
C LYS A 157 14.25 15.15 -24.90
N LEU A 158 13.61 14.93 -26.04
CA LEU A 158 12.15 14.91 -26.21
C LEU A 158 11.56 13.62 -25.69
N GLU A 159 12.34 12.56 -25.53
CA GLU A 159 11.99 11.32 -24.85
C GLU A 159 12.30 11.45 -23.37
N GLN A 160 13.30 12.21 -22.93
CA GLN A 160 13.43 12.61 -21.52
C GLN A 160 12.29 13.56 -21.16
N ILE A 161 12.04 14.60 -21.96
CA ILE A 161 10.89 15.50 -21.85
C ILE A 161 9.61 14.68 -22.04
N GLN A 162 9.43 13.81 -23.04
CA GLN A 162 8.25 12.93 -23.17
C GLN A 162 8.21 11.84 -22.10
N THR A 163 9.26 11.47 -21.40
CA THR A 163 9.17 10.51 -20.29
C THR A 163 8.82 11.27 -19.02
N SER A 164 9.29 12.52 -18.91
CA SER A 164 8.80 13.52 -17.97
C SER A 164 7.35 13.98 -18.27
N PHE A 165 6.87 13.92 -19.53
CA PHE A 165 5.56 14.42 -19.98
C PHE A 165 4.56 13.29 -20.37
N ARG A 166 4.98 12.06 -20.72
CA ARG A 166 4.13 10.87 -20.92
C ARG A 166 3.68 10.28 -19.58
N MET A 167 4.27 10.72 -18.48
CA MET A 167 3.61 10.65 -17.18
C MET A 167 2.33 11.51 -17.11
N TYR A 168 1.98 12.32 -18.12
CA TYR A 168 0.95 13.37 -17.99
C TYR A 168 -0.05 13.59 -19.15
N SER A 169 -0.15 12.76 -20.19
CA SER A 169 -1.24 12.95 -21.17
C SER A 169 -1.79 11.68 -21.80
N GLU A 170 -2.61 10.94 -21.07
CA GLU A 170 -4.04 10.77 -21.38
C GLU A 170 -4.73 10.01 -20.24
N ARG A 171 -5.78 10.65 -19.69
CA ARG A 171 -6.60 10.27 -18.53
C ARG A 171 -5.91 10.34 -17.15
N THR A 172 -5.73 11.61 -16.77
CA THR A 172 -5.86 12.18 -15.41
C THR A 172 -4.93 11.62 -14.34
N SER A 173 -3.62 11.75 -14.55
CA SER A 173 -2.63 11.81 -13.47
C SER A 173 -2.23 13.26 -13.19
N ILE A 174 -2.19 13.60 -11.91
CA ILE A 174 -1.76 14.88 -11.33
C ILE A 174 -0.25 14.81 -11.03
N PRO A 175 0.50 15.92 -11.10
CA PRO A 175 1.95 15.92 -10.93
C PRO A 175 2.38 15.23 -9.63
N LEU A 176 3.41 14.38 -9.69
CA LEU A 176 4.29 14.18 -8.54
C LEU A 176 4.90 15.55 -8.29
N LEU A 177 4.39 16.24 -7.26
CA LEU A 177 5.00 17.47 -6.78
C LEU A 177 6.45 17.13 -6.42
N ALA A 178 7.40 17.62 -7.22
CA ALA A 178 8.54 18.25 -6.58
C ALA A 178 7.93 19.30 -5.65
N VAL A 179 8.03 19.10 -4.34
CA VAL A 179 7.68 20.11 -3.34
C VAL A 179 8.69 21.25 -3.51
N VAL A 180 8.53 22.04 -4.56
CA VAL A 180 9.07 23.40 -4.65
C VAL A 180 8.01 24.28 -4.02
N LEU A 181 7.94 24.22 -2.68
CA LEU A 181 7.42 25.34 -1.91
C LEU A 181 8.41 26.49 -2.15
N GLY A 182 7.91 27.60 -2.65
CA GLY A 182 8.69 28.65 -3.30
C GLY A 182 9.94 29.04 -2.49
N ARG A 183 11.10 29.08 -3.17
CA ARG A 183 12.17 29.99 -2.77
C ARG A 183 11.69 31.40 -3.11
N ASP A 184 10.94 32.00 -2.22
CA ASP A 184 11.02 33.44 -2.11
C ASP A 184 12.37 33.76 -1.48
N GLU A 185 13.15 34.62 -2.12
CA GLU A 185 14.43 35.15 -1.62
C GLU A 185 14.20 36.17 -0.48
N GLY A 186 13.32 35.83 0.45
CA GLY A 186 13.23 36.41 1.78
C GLY A 186 13.43 35.30 2.79
N GLU A 187 14.15 35.54 3.88
CA GLU A 187 14.25 34.63 5.03
C GLU A 187 12.85 34.34 5.60
N VAL A 188 12.12 33.41 5.01
CA VAL A 188 10.96 32.79 5.63
C VAL A 188 11.54 31.77 6.60
N ILE A 189 11.35 32.02 7.89
CA ILE A 189 11.65 31.07 8.96
C ILE A 189 10.71 29.89 8.74
N LEU A 190 11.15 28.86 8.03
CA LEU A 190 10.44 27.59 7.93
C LEU A 190 10.29 27.05 9.36
N HIS A 191 9.07 26.70 9.75
CA HIS A 191 8.86 26.03 11.02
C HIS A 191 9.56 24.66 10.98
N ASN A 192 10.23 24.25 12.07
CA ASN A 192 11.05 23.02 12.12
C ASN A 192 10.34 21.78 11.55
N ASN A 193 9.02 21.65 11.75
CA ASN A 193 8.24 20.51 11.24
C ASN A 193 8.23 20.40 9.72
N GLU A 194 8.24 21.54 9.02
CA GLU A 194 8.20 21.53 7.55
C GLU A 194 9.52 21.01 6.97
N VAL A 195 10.63 21.26 7.67
CA VAL A 195 11.94 20.68 7.31
C VAL A 195 11.93 19.19 7.58
N ASP A 196 11.50 18.76 8.76
CA ASP A 196 11.42 17.33 9.13
C ASP A 196 10.50 16.55 8.17
N ASP A 197 9.32 17.10 7.84
CA ASP A 197 8.36 16.47 6.92
C ASP A 197 8.93 16.40 5.49
N ARG A 198 9.69 17.42 5.03
CA ARG A 198 10.36 17.41 3.73
C ARG A 198 11.49 16.39 3.67
N GLU A 199 12.33 16.31 4.71
CA GLU A 199 13.42 15.34 4.80
C GLU A 199 12.86 13.91 4.76
N MET A 200 11.80 13.67 5.51
CA MET A 200 11.12 12.38 5.52
C MET A 200 10.50 12.04 4.17
N ILE A 201 9.73 12.95 3.54
CA ILE A 201 9.17 12.71 2.21
C ILE A 201 10.28 12.48 1.17
N THR A 202 11.41 13.18 1.30
CA THR A 202 12.58 12.97 0.43
C THR A 202 13.11 11.56 0.60
N ALA A 203 13.31 11.08 1.83
CA ALA A 203 13.74 9.72 2.09
C ALA A 203 12.74 8.66 1.60
N TRP A 204 11.43 8.91 1.72
CA TRP A 204 10.42 8.04 1.12
C TRP A 204 10.55 7.97 -0.40
N ASN A 205 10.79 9.11 -1.04
CA ASN A 205 11.02 9.18 -2.49
C ASN A 205 12.31 8.48 -2.90
N ASP A 206 13.35 8.51 -2.08
CA ASP A 206 14.61 7.80 -2.35
C ASP A 206 14.42 6.27 -2.33
N CYS A 207 13.43 5.76 -1.58
CA CYS A 207 13.03 4.36 -1.61
C CYS A 207 12.21 3.99 -2.86
N VAL A 208 11.69 4.94 -3.64
CA VAL A 208 10.83 4.65 -4.79
C VAL A 208 11.63 4.00 -5.92
N VAL A 209 11.21 2.82 -6.36
CA VAL A 209 11.91 2.09 -7.43
C VAL A 209 11.57 2.69 -8.80
N LEU A 210 12.39 3.65 -9.27
CA LEU A 210 12.17 4.37 -10.53
C LEU A 210 12.56 3.58 -11.79
N ASP A 211 13.52 2.65 -11.68
CA ASP A 211 14.21 2.03 -12.83
C ASP A 211 13.51 0.81 -13.43
N ASN A 212 12.24 0.58 -13.10
CA ASN A 212 11.49 -0.52 -13.68
C ASN A 212 10.54 -0.03 -14.78
N PRO A 213 10.73 -0.41 -16.06
CA PRO A 213 9.80 -0.08 -17.15
C PRO A 213 8.45 -0.84 -17.05
N ARG A 214 8.00 -1.16 -15.82
CA ARG A 214 7.06 -2.23 -15.46
C ARG A 214 5.62 -1.78 -15.24
N TYR A 215 5.28 -0.50 -15.41
CA TYR A 215 3.90 0.00 -15.30
C TYR A 215 3.01 -0.26 -16.54
N ARG A 216 3.33 -1.30 -17.35
CA ARG A 216 2.41 -1.81 -18.38
C ARG A 216 1.89 -3.18 -17.95
N LEU A 217 0.69 -3.21 -17.40
CA LEU A 217 -0.04 -4.44 -17.12
C LEU A 217 -0.64 -5.02 -18.41
N PRO A 218 -0.62 -6.35 -18.59
CA PRO A 218 -1.56 -7.03 -19.49
C PRO A 218 -2.98 -6.90 -18.92
N GLU A 219 -4.00 -6.77 -19.79
CA GLU A 219 -5.44 -6.60 -19.44
C GLU A 219 -6.03 -7.69 -18.51
N MET A 220 -5.25 -8.73 -18.18
CA MET A 220 -5.66 -9.94 -17.46
C MET A 220 -5.14 -10.00 -16.01
N GLY A 221 -4.64 -8.89 -15.43
CA GLY A 221 -4.36 -8.81 -13.98
C GLY A 221 -3.12 -9.56 -13.49
N LYS A 222 -2.23 -10.03 -14.37
CA LYS A 222 -0.91 -10.51 -13.94
C LYS A 222 -0.01 -9.32 -13.63
N GLY A 223 0.18 -9.04 -12.34
CA GLY A 223 1.26 -8.18 -11.85
C GLY A 223 2.61 -8.66 -12.40
N MET A 224 3.58 -7.75 -12.55
CA MET A 224 4.96 -8.20 -12.73
C MET A 224 5.45 -8.81 -11.42
N ASP A 225 6.27 -9.86 -11.47
CA ASP A 225 6.67 -10.66 -10.30
C ASP A 225 7.25 -9.83 -9.14
N ASP A 226 7.80 -8.64 -9.42
CA ASP A 226 8.39 -7.78 -8.38
C ASP A 226 7.52 -6.56 -8.00
N SER A 227 6.27 -6.43 -8.47
CA SER A 227 5.38 -5.30 -8.09
C SER A 227 4.72 -5.55 -6.73
N MET A 228 4.58 -4.53 -5.88
CA MET A 228 3.75 -4.61 -4.65
C MET A 228 2.28 -4.35 -4.93
N ILE A 229 2.01 -3.59 -5.99
CA ILE A 229 0.67 -3.14 -6.34
C ILE A 229 0.29 -3.70 -7.71
N THR A 230 -0.97 -4.09 -7.83
CA THR A 230 -1.59 -4.48 -9.10
C THR A 230 -2.86 -3.69 -9.30
N THR A 231 -3.18 -3.39 -10.56
CA THR A 231 -4.41 -2.67 -10.89
C THR A 231 -5.43 -3.62 -11.51
N MET A 232 -6.67 -3.52 -11.04
CA MET A 232 -7.76 -4.36 -11.54
C MET A 232 -8.98 -3.50 -11.85
N ALA A 233 -9.55 -3.65 -13.04
CA ALA A 233 -10.80 -2.96 -13.36
C ALA A 233 -11.90 -3.48 -12.41
N HIS A 234 -12.71 -2.59 -11.85
CA HIS A 234 -13.74 -2.96 -10.88
C HIS A 234 -14.69 -4.05 -11.40
N SER A 235 -15.14 -3.96 -12.65
CA SER A 235 -15.99 -4.99 -13.27
C SER A 235 -15.31 -6.35 -13.32
N VAL A 236 -14.01 -6.39 -13.68
CA VAL A 236 -13.24 -7.63 -13.74
C VAL A 236 -13.10 -8.25 -12.34
N ALA A 237 -12.89 -7.41 -11.31
CA ALA A 237 -12.79 -7.89 -9.94
C ALA A 237 -14.09 -8.57 -9.47
N MET A 238 -15.23 -7.98 -9.84
CA MET A 238 -16.56 -8.51 -9.49
C MET A 238 -16.93 -9.75 -10.32
N ASP A 239 -16.54 -9.79 -11.60
CA ASP A 239 -16.84 -10.89 -12.52
C ASP A 239 -15.97 -12.13 -12.25
N ASN A 240 -14.83 -11.98 -11.57
CA ASN A 240 -13.92 -13.09 -11.24
C ASN A 240 -13.44 -13.07 -9.76
N PRO A 241 -14.32 -13.37 -8.79
CA PRO A 241 -14.00 -13.30 -7.37
C PRO A 241 -12.79 -14.13 -6.93
N SER A 242 -12.61 -15.33 -7.49
CA SER A 242 -11.46 -16.20 -7.17
C SER A 242 -10.14 -15.58 -7.64
N ALA A 243 -10.10 -15.04 -8.86
CA ALA A 243 -8.91 -14.34 -9.34
C ALA A 243 -8.65 -13.07 -8.53
N THR A 244 -9.69 -12.36 -8.09
CA THR A 244 -9.56 -11.19 -7.21
C THR A 244 -8.93 -11.57 -5.87
N LEU A 245 -9.41 -12.63 -5.23
CA LEU A 245 -8.85 -13.13 -3.97
C LEU A 245 -7.40 -13.59 -4.09
N GLU A 246 -7.07 -14.29 -5.18
CA GLU A 246 -5.70 -14.72 -5.45
C GLU A 246 -4.79 -13.53 -5.79
N THR A 247 -5.33 -12.53 -6.48
CA THR A 247 -4.61 -11.28 -6.71
C THR A 247 -4.35 -10.55 -5.40
N PHE A 248 -5.35 -10.50 -4.50
CA PHE A 248 -5.26 -9.82 -3.20
C PHE A 248 -4.29 -10.51 -2.24
N ARG A 249 -4.14 -11.83 -2.35
CA ARG A 249 -3.10 -12.59 -1.62
C ARG A 249 -1.71 -12.06 -1.92
N ASN A 250 -1.42 -11.88 -3.21
CA ASN A 250 -0.08 -11.64 -3.71
C ASN A 250 0.26 -10.14 -3.82
N TYR A 251 -0.75 -9.28 -3.95
CA TYR A 251 -0.57 -7.87 -4.24
C TYR A 251 -1.58 -7.00 -3.49
N ASN A 252 -1.19 -5.74 -3.30
CA ASN A 252 -2.12 -4.66 -3.03
C ASN A 252 -2.97 -4.38 -4.27
N ILE A 253 -4.31 -4.30 -4.13
CA ILE A 253 -5.20 -4.09 -5.28
C ILE A 253 -5.64 -2.64 -5.36
N TYR A 254 -5.20 -1.99 -6.42
CA TYR A 254 -5.75 -0.70 -6.82
C TYR A 254 -6.86 -0.89 -7.86
N HIS A 255 -8.11 -0.66 -7.49
CA HIS A 255 -9.19 -0.65 -8.49
C HIS A 255 -9.22 0.67 -9.26
N TYR A 256 -9.33 0.59 -10.58
CA TYR A 256 -9.40 1.76 -11.46
C TYR A 256 -10.70 1.78 -12.28
N MET A 257 -11.05 2.97 -12.82
CA MET A 257 -12.27 3.27 -13.60
C MET A 257 -13.59 3.45 -12.82
N ARG A 258 -13.55 3.74 -11.51
CA ARG A 258 -14.77 4.21 -10.82
C ARG A 258 -15.08 5.65 -11.20
N ALA A 259 -16.35 5.98 -11.41
CA ALA A 259 -16.74 7.38 -11.60
C ALA A 259 -16.35 8.17 -10.36
N ARG A 260 -15.70 9.34 -10.53
CA ARG A 260 -15.36 10.21 -9.39
C ARG A 260 -16.63 10.52 -8.61
N HIS A 261 -16.58 10.26 -7.30
CA HIS A 261 -17.70 10.59 -6.43
C HIS A 261 -17.90 12.12 -6.48
N PRO A 262 -19.14 12.64 -6.66
CA PRO A 262 -19.38 14.07 -6.84
C PRO A 262 -19.24 14.90 -5.56
N LEU A 263 -18.64 14.36 -4.49
CA LEU A 263 -18.54 15.07 -3.21
C LEU A 263 -17.41 16.09 -3.28
N SER A 264 -17.64 17.23 -2.64
CA SER A 264 -16.72 18.36 -2.50
C SER A 264 -16.40 18.64 -1.03
N TRP A 265 -15.30 19.35 -0.79
CA TRP A 265 -14.94 19.84 0.55
C TRP A 265 -15.98 20.89 1.00
N SER A 266 -16.95 20.48 1.81
CA SER A 266 -18.06 21.35 2.23
C SER A 266 -18.71 20.82 3.51
N LEU A 267 -19.29 21.72 4.31
CA LEU A 267 -20.01 21.35 5.54
C LEU A 267 -21.15 20.34 5.31
N PRO A 268 -22.00 20.45 4.26
CA PRO A 268 -23.01 19.43 4.00
C PRO A 268 -22.41 18.04 3.80
N ASN A 269 -21.28 17.91 3.13
CA ASN A 269 -20.64 16.60 2.93
C ASN A 269 -19.94 16.10 4.20
N LEU A 270 -19.36 17.00 5.00
CA LEU A 270 -18.82 16.64 6.31
C LEU A 270 -19.91 16.21 7.30
N SER A 271 -21.15 16.68 7.15
CA SER A 271 -22.27 16.18 7.96
C SER A 271 -22.63 14.70 7.69
N LEU A 272 -22.16 14.12 6.56
CA LEU A 272 -22.26 12.68 6.31
C LEU A 272 -21.35 11.85 7.25
N VAL A 273 -20.27 12.47 7.73
CA VAL A 273 -19.33 11.88 8.70
C VAL A 273 -19.89 11.92 10.12
N GLY A 274 -20.90 12.74 10.38
CA GLY A 274 -21.60 12.87 11.65
C GLY A 274 -21.84 14.33 12.03
N ASN A 275 -22.18 14.58 13.29
CA ASN A 275 -22.38 15.95 13.78
C ASN A 275 -21.08 16.76 13.60
N VAL A 276 -21.17 17.85 12.84
CA VAL A 276 -20.02 18.69 12.47
C VAL A 276 -19.50 19.54 13.61
N ASP A 277 -20.31 19.76 14.65
CA ASP A 277 -19.99 20.58 15.82
C ASP A 277 -19.50 19.74 17.01
N SER A 278 -19.56 18.40 16.91
CA SER A 278 -19.03 17.50 17.93
C SER A 278 -17.50 17.52 17.91
N LEU A 279 -16.89 17.69 19.09
CA LEU A 279 -15.45 17.59 19.28
C LEU A 279 -14.98 16.15 19.09
N ARG A 280 -13.88 15.99 18.36
CA ARG A 280 -13.26 14.69 18.04
C ARG A 280 -11.75 14.82 18.14
N GLU A 281 -11.08 13.70 18.33
CA GLU A 281 -9.63 13.65 18.29
C GLU A 281 -9.12 13.89 16.86
N VAL A 282 -8.22 14.86 16.71
CA VAL A 282 -7.60 15.28 15.46
C VAL A 282 -6.11 15.46 15.70
N GLN A 283 -5.26 14.97 14.80
CA GLN A 283 -3.83 15.23 14.86
C GLN A 283 -3.55 16.62 14.30
N ASP A 284 -2.93 17.48 15.10
CA ASP A 284 -2.44 18.80 14.69
C ASP A 284 -0.93 18.74 14.44
N HIS A 285 -0.56 18.73 13.16
CA HIS A 285 0.83 18.57 12.73
C HIS A 285 1.71 19.77 13.11
N GLN A 286 1.13 20.94 13.41
CA GLN A 286 1.91 22.10 13.85
C GLN A 286 2.46 21.92 15.27
N ARG A 287 1.79 21.12 16.11
CA ARG A 287 2.22 20.85 17.51
C ARG A 287 3.52 20.05 17.61
N ARG A 288 4.00 19.44 16.52
CA ARG A 288 5.29 18.72 16.49
C ARG A 288 6.50 19.63 16.73
N ALA A 289 6.36 20.95 16.54
CA ALA A 289 7.50 21.88 16.52
C ALA A 289 7.98 22.24 17.93
N SER A 290 7.15 22.01 18.94
CA SER A 290 7.47 22.34 20.32
C SER A 290 8.08 21.14 21.01
N LYS A 291 9.24 21.36 21.64
CA LYS A 291 9.89 20.38 22.53
C LYS A 291 9.00 19.92 23.69
N GLU A 292 7.99 20.72 24.04
CA GLU A 292 7.05 20.43 25.13
C GLU A 292 5.82 19.64 24.67
N THR A 293 5.50 19.64 23.36
CA THR A 293 4.30 18.97 22.81
C THR A 293 4.59 17.95 21.71
N LYS A 294 5.86 17.63 21.45
CA LYS A 294 6.30 16.68 20.41
C LYS A 294 5.61 15.31 20.56
N ASP A 295 5.33 14.91 21.79
CA ASP A 295 4.71 13.62 22.12
C ASP A 295 3.17 13.71 22.18
N ASN A 296 2.56 14.88 21.98
CA ASN A 296 1.11 15.09 22.07
C ASN A 296 0.57 15.97 20.92
N ILE A 297 0.51 15.38 19.74
CA ILE A 297 -0.03 16.01 18.53
C ILE A 297 -1.57 16.01 18.51
N ASN A 298 -2.23 15.26 19.39
CA ASN A 298 -3.67 15.10 19.36
C ASN A 298 -4.37 16.30 20.02
N VAL A 299 -5.41 16.81 19.37
CA VAL A 299 -6.28 17.90 19.83
C VAL A 299 -7.74 17.51 19.69
N ASN A 300 -8.60 18.08 20.54
CA ASN A 300 -10.04 17.96 20.36
C ASN A 300 -10.54 19.10 19.49
N MET A 301 -11.14 18.77 18.35
CA MET A 301 -11.63 19.73 17.37
C MET A 301 -12.91 19.23 16.68
N SER A 302 -13.78 20.15 16.29
CA SER A 302 -14.97 19.86 15.50
C SER A 302 -14.65 19.73 13.99
N LEU A 303 -15.50 19.03 13.23
CA LEU A 303 -15.35 18.98 11.76
C LEU A 303 -15.61 20.34 11.11
N ARG A 304 -16.36 21.23 11.75
CA ARG A 304 -16.55 22.61 11.30
C ARG A 304 -15.24 23.39 11.37
N GLU A 305 -14.54 23.34 12.50
CA GLU A 305 -13.25 24.01 12.64
C GLU A 305 -12.24 23.44 11.65
N LEU A 306 -12.19 22.11 11.50
CA LEU A 306 -11.32 21.45 10.51
C LEU A 306 -11.66 21.90 9.07
N PHE A 307 -12.95 22.06 8.75
CA PHE A 307 -13.39 22.60 7.48
C PHE A 307 -12.89 24.03 7.24
N GLU A 308 -13.08 24.90 8.23
CA GLU A 308 -12.68 26.32 8.19
C GLU A 308 -11.17 26.45 8.02
N GLU A 309 -10.37 25.70 8.79
CA GLU A 309 -8.91 25.61 8.63
C GLU A 309 -8.53 25.15 7.22
N GLY A 310 -9.25 24.19 6.65
CA GLY A 310 -9.01 23.74 5.28
C GLY A 310 -9.31 24.80 4.19
N LEU A 311 -10.07 25.86 4.49
CA LEU A 311 -10.31 26.95 3.54
C LEU A 311 -9.18 27.99 3.51
N GLU A 312 -8.41 28.09 4.59
CA GLU A 312 -7.34 29.07 4.74
C GLU A 312 -6.09 28.61 3.97
N GLN A 313 -5.41 29.56 3.32
CA GLN A 313 -4.18 29.26 2.55
C GLN A 313 -3.03 28.79 3.46
N GLU A 314 -2.96 29.33 4.67
CA GLU A 314 -1.99 29.00 5.72
C GLU A 314 -2.69 28.30 6.92
N GLY A 315 -3.82 27.64 6.64
CA GLY A 315 -4.58 26.90 7.65
C GLY A 315 -3.78 25.74 8.24
N ARG A 316 -4.26 25.24 9.38
CA ARG A 316 -3.59 24.14 10.07
C ARG A 316 -3.62 22.85 9.27
N VAL A 317 -2.52 22.11 9.40
CA VAL A 317 -2.38 20.75 8.86
C VAL A 317 -2.95 19.78 9.88
N LEU A 318 -4.11 19.22 9.57
CA LEU A 318 -4.98 18.49 10.49
C LEU A 318 -5.37 17.13 9.90
N ASN A 319 -5.38 16.09 10.74
CA ASN A 319 -5.68 14.73 10.32
C ASN A 319 -6.59 14.02 11.34
N ALA A 320 -7.86 13.83 11.00
CA ALA A 320 -8.78 13.00 11.77
C ALA A 320 -8.79 11.59 11.15
N LEU A 321 -8.12 10.63 11.79
CA LEU A 321 -7.84 9.31 11.23
C LEU A 321 -8.88 8.23 11.56
N ALA A 322 -9.54 8.33 12.71
CA ALA A 322 -10.37 7.26 13.25
C ALA A 322 -11.73 7.80 13.69
N LEU A 323 -12.53 8.27 12.73
CA LEU A 323 -13.90 8.72 13.01
C LEU A 323 -14.85 7.54 12.81
N PRO A 324 -15.38 6.92 13.87
CA PRO A 324 -16.16 5.70 13.75
C PRO A 324 -17.43 5.96 12.94
N TYR A 325 -17.77 5.02 12.06
CA TYR A 325 -19.03 5.06 11.34
C TYR A 325 -20.17 4.51 12.21
N LEU A 326 -21.11 5.37 12.59
CA LEU A 326 -22.18 5.02 13.54
C LEU A 326 -23.47 4.49 12.88
N SER A 327 -23.55 4.41 11.55
CA SER A 327 -24.76 3.87 10.89
C SER A 327 -24.66 2.37 10.65
N SER A 328 -25.80 1.74 10.34
CA SER A 328 -25.89 0.34 9.92
C SER A 328 -24.85 0.00 8.85
N PHE A 329 -24.25 -1.19 8.96
CA PHE A 329 -23.24 -1.75 8.05
C PHE A 329 -23.48 -1.35 6.60
N TYR A 330 -22.55 -0.59 6.01
CA TYR A 330 -22.63 -0.18 4.61
C TYR A 330 -21.58 -0.95 3.82
N PRO A 331 -21.98 -1.99 3.06
CA PRO A 331 -21.04 -2.78 2.28
C PRO A 331 -20.35 -1.89 1.23
N TYR A 332 -19.04 -2.05 1.08
CA TYR A 332 -18.32 -1.55 -0.09
C TYR A 332 -18.47 -2.57 -1.24
N ASP A 333 -18.24 -2.15 -2.48
CA ASP A 333 -18.62 -2.93 -3.68
C ASP A 333 -18.01 -4.34 -3.72
N CYS A 334 -16.76 -4.52 -3.25
CA CYS A 334 -16.06 -5.81 -3.18
C CYS A 334 -16.22 -6.54 -1.83
N SER A 335 -17.10 -6.09 -0.93
CA SER A 335 -17.22 -6.66 0.43
C SER A 335 -17.63 -8.13 0.42
N SER A 336 -18.45 -8.56 -0.54
CA SER A 336 -18.82 -9.97 -0.70
C SER A 336 -17.66 -10.88 -1.08
N ILE A 337 -16.54 -10.31 -1.56
CA ILE A 337 -15.35 -11.04 -2.01
C ILE A 337 -14.27 -10.94 -0.94
N LEU A 338 -13.93 -9.73 -0.49
CA LEU A 338 -12.76 -9.47 0.35
C LEU A 338 -13.06 -9.49 1.86
N SER A 339 -14.32 -9.31 2.30
CA SER A 339 -14.69 -9.28 3.72
C SER A 339 -15.20 -10.63 4.23
N SER A 340 -14.34 -11.64 4.30
CA SER A 340 -14.70 -12.98 4.80
C SER A 340 -15.24 -12.96 6.24
N HIS A 341 -14.75 -12.04 7.07
CA HIS A 341 -15.26 -11.83 8.43
C HIS A 341 -16.75 -11.46 8.49
N CYS A 342 -17.31 -10.76 7.49
CA CYS A 342 -18.74 -10.44 7.47
C CYS A 342 -19.59 -11.71 7.35
N ARG A 343 -19.22 -12.60 6.43
CA ARG A 343 -19.88 -13.90 6.25
C ARG A 343 -19.72 -14.78 7.47
N ALA A 344 -18.51 -14.83 8.03
CA ALA A 344 -18.27 -15.58 9.25
C ALA A 344 -19.17 -15.10 10.39
N PHE A 345 -19.33 -13.78 10.57
CA PHE A 345 -20.23 -13.21 11.57
C PHE A 345 -21.69 -13.60 11.32
N GLU A 346 -22.20 -13.41 10.10
CA GLU A 346 -23.57 -13.80 9.72
C GLU A 346 -23.85 -15.27 10.01
N HIS A 347 -22.96 -16.17 9.58
CA HIS A 347 -23.10 -17.62 9.72
C HIS A 347 -22.74 -18.16 11.10
N THR A 348 -22.33 -17.31 12.03
CA THR A 348 -22.12 -17.67 13.45
C THR A 348 -22.99 -16.82 14.38
N SER A 349 -23.95 -16.06 13.83
CA SER A 349 -24.87 -15.22 14.60
C SER A 349 -25.88 -16.01 15.43
N ASP A 350 -26.10 -17.29 15.09
CA ASP A 350 -26.91 -18.25 15.84
C ASP A 350 -26.18 -18.88 17.03
N MET A 351 -24.87 -18.60 17.19
CA MET A 351 -24.14 -19.08 18.36
C MET A 351 -24.60 -18.35 19.63
N PRO A 352 -24.56 -19.02 20.80
CA PRO A 352 -24.96 -18.42 22.06
C PRO A 352 -24.22 -17.10 22.35
N ALA A 353 -24.97 -16.10 22.85
CA ALA A 353 -24.45 -14.76 23.13
C ALA A 353 -23.39 -14.72 24.24
N ASP A 354 -23.33 -15.76 25.09
CA ASP A 354 -22.29 -15.98 26.09
C ASP A 354 -20.97 -16.50 25.50
N ILE A 355 -20.96 -16.89 24.21
CA ILE A 355 -19.74 -17.25 23.48
C ILE A 355 -19.24 -16.06 22.66
N PHE A 356 -20.11 -15.42 21.89
CA PHE A 356 -19.73 -14.32 21.00
C PHE A 356 -20.73 -13.16 21.05
N ASP A 357 -20.27 -11.92 20.87
CA ASP A 357 -21.14 -10.75 20.83
C ASP A 357 -22.10 -10.80 19.63
N THR A 358 -23.38 -10.57 19.90
CA THR A 358 -24.42 -10.52 18.86
C THR A 358 -24.35 -9.27 17.98
N THR A 359 -23.52 -8.29 18.36
CA THR A 359 -23.33 -7.03 17.65
C THR A 359 -22.05 -7.07 16.82
N TYR A 360 -22.17 -6.81 15.52
CA TYR A 360 -21.00 -6.67 14.66
C TYR A 360 -20.23 -5.39 15.01
N PRO A 361 -18.89 -5.42 15.12
CA PRO A 361 -18.08 -4.27 15.55
C PRO A 361 -17.93 -3.24 14.42
N VAL A 362 -19.02 -2.53 14.09
CA VAL A 362 -19.05 -1.55 12.98
C VAL A 362 -18.04 -0.43 13.20
N SER A 363 -17.89 0.06 14.44
CA SER A 363 -16.95 1.13 14.79
C SER A 363 -15.49 0.76 14.55
N ALA A 364 -15.18 -0.53 14.55
CA ALA A 364 -13.85 -1.09 14.34
C ALA A 364 -13.58 -1.50 12.89
N THR A 365 -14.63 -1.69 12.10
CA THR A 365 -14.55 -2.22 10.74
C THR A 365 -14.88 -1.17 9.68
N SER A 366 -15.47 -0.04 10.08
CA SER A 366 -15.88 1.05 9.18
C SER A 366 -15.60 2.39 9.83
N PHE A 367 -14.85 3.23 9.14
CA PHE A 367 -14.40 4.51 9.66
C PHE A 367 -14.38 5.58 8.57
N TRP A 368 -14.31 6.83 9.01
CA TRP A 368 -14.07 7.99 8.16
C TRP A 368 -12.71 8.59 8.49
N LEU A 369 -12.07 9.12 7.45
CA LEU A 369 -10.91 9.98 7.59
C LEU A 369 -11.25 11.34 6.99
N VAL A 370 -10.90 12.39 7.72
CA VAL A 370 -11.05 13.77 7.28
C VAL A 370 -9.73 14.48 7.52
N ALA A 371 -9.13 15.01 6.46
CA ALA A 371 -7.79 15.59 6.55
C ALA A 371 -7.67 16.85 5.71
N THR A 372 -6.96 17.85 6.21
CA THR A 372 -6.57 19.03 5.42
C THR A 372 -5.34 18.71 4.56
N LYS A 373 -5.12 19.53 3.53
CA LYS A 373 -3.97 19.45 2.64
C LYS A 373 -2.67 19.51 3.45
N GLY A 374 -1.72 18.63 3.11
CA GLY A 374 -0.42 18.52 3.77
C GLY A 374 -0.38 17.54 4.92
N ALA A 375 -1.53 16.99 5.37
CA ALA A 375 -1.56 16.03 6.47
C ALA A 375 -0.82 14.74 6.11
N ILE A 376 -0.02 14.23 7.06
CA ILE A 376 0.84 13.05 6.88
C ILE A 376 0.50 11.96 7.91
N SER A 377 0.24 10.75 7.45
CA SER A 377 0.37 9.56 8.30
C SER A 377 1.75 8.96 8.08
N TYR A 378 2.53 8.83 9.15
CA TYR A 378 3.86 8.20 9.12
C TYR A 378 3.79 6.75 8.65
N MET A 379 4.93 6.16 8.31
CA MET A 379 5.02 4.74 7.99
C MET A 379 4.51 3.89 9.16
N HIS A 380 3.48 3.09 8.93
CA HIS A 380 2.83 2.23 9.92
C HIS A 380 2.20 1.00 9.23
N CYS A 381 1.74 0.04 10.04
CA CYS A 381 0.78 -0.98 9.62
C CYS A 381 -0.59 -0.67 10.26
N ASP A 382 -1.65 -1.14 9.64
CA ASP A 382 -2.94 -1.14 10.33
C ASP A 382 -2.92 -2.17 11.46
N CYS A 383 -3.67 -1.90 12.53
CA CYS A 383 -3.64 -2.78 13.69
C CYS A 383 -4.15 -4.16 13.36
N HIS A 384 -3.72 -5.14 14.14
CA HIS A 384 -4.36 -6.45 14.18
C HIS A 384 -4.30 -7.23 12.85
N GLY A 385 -3.42 -6.82 11.92
CA GLY A 385 -3.25 -7.47 10.62
C GLY A 385 -4.48 -7.37 9.72
N VAL A 386 -5.31 -6.35 9.92
CA VAL A 386 -6.44 -6.07 9.03
C VAL A 386 -5.91 -5.58 7.69
N GLY A 387 -6.56 -6.01 6.61
CA GLY A 387 -6.52 -5.26 5.36
C GLY A 387 -7.35 -3.99 5.48
N THR A 388 -7.05 -2.99 4.67
CA THR A 388 -7.77 -1.72 4.63
C THR A 388 -8.27 -1.40 3.23
N VAL A 389 -9.58 -1.22 3.10
CA VAL A 389 -10.23 -0.72 1.89
C VAL A 389 -10.54 0.75 2.08
N VAL A 390 -10.12 1.60 1.15
CA VAL A 390 -10.25 3.05 1.23
C VAL A 390 -10.94 3.60 -0.02
N GLU A 391 -11.97 4.39 0.23
CA GLU A 391 -12.70 5.15 -0.78
C GLU A 391 -12.50 6.64 -0.56
N VAL A 392 -11.71 7.26 -1.44
CA VAL A 392 -11.55 8.71 -1.46
C VAL A 392 -12.81 9.33 -2.07
N LEU A 393 -13.61 10.00 -1.25
CA LEU A 393 -14.90 10.60 -1.67
C LEU A 393 -14.72 12.04 -2.14
N CYS A 394 -13.77 12.76 -1.55
CA CYS A 394 -13.34 14.09 -1.92
C CYS A 394 -11.83 14.22 -1.71
N GLY A 395 -11.17 15.07 -2.51
CA GLY A 395 -9.73 15.33 -2.39
C GLY A 395 -8.88 14.20 -2.96
N ARG A 396 -7.63 14.13 -2.52
CA ARG A 396 -6.64 13.16 -3.00
C ARG A 396 -5.64 12.78 -1.91
N LYS A 397 -5.27 11.51 -1.87
CA LYS A 397 -4.21 11.00 -0.99
C LYS A 397 -3.16 10.26 -1.82
N LEU A 398 -1.90 10.40 -1.45
CA LEU A 398 -0.77 9.67 -2.01
C LEU A 398 -0.33 8.63 -0.98
N TRP A 399 -0.34 7.36 -1.34
CA TRP A 399 0.07 6.26 -0.48
C TRP A 399 1.43 5.75 -0.95
N TYR A 400 2.38 5.67 -0.03
CA TYR A 400 3.63 4.96 -0.19
C TYR A 400 3.46 3.59 0.43
N ILE A 401 3.61 2.54 -0.37
CA ILE A 401 3.61 1.15 0.08
C ILE A 401 5.07 0.69 0.14
N PHE A 402 5.52 0.22 1.29
CA PHE A 402 6.90 -0.15 1.54
C PHE A 402 7.05 -1.66 1.69
N ARG A 403 8.19 -2.17 1.23
CA ARG A 403 8.70 -3.51 1.60
C ARG A 403 10.21 -3.46 1.78
N ARG A 404 10.76 -4.41 2.53
CA ARG A 404 12.21 -4.61 2.59
C ARG A 404 12.73 -5.16 1.26
N ARG A 405 13.91 -4.70 0.84
CA ARG A 405 14.58 -5.23 -0.35
C ARG A 405 14.92 -6.70 -0.14
N GLY A 406 14.61 -7.52 -1.14
CA GLY A 406 14.87 -8.96 -1.12
C GLY A 406 13.89 -9.77 -0.26
N SER A 407 12.86 -9.15 0.31
CA SER A 407 11.75 -9.87 0.94
C SER A 407 10.66 -10.16 -0.09
N SER A 408 10.04 -11.35 -0.03
CA SER A 408 8.78 -11.59 -0.75
C SER A 408 7.61 -10.89 -0.06
N ALA A 409 6.48 -10.73 -0.77
CA ALA A 409 5.26 -10.14 -0.23
C ALA A 409 4.68 -10.87 1.01
N ASP A 410 5.20 -12.05 1.34
CA ASP A 410 4.77 -12.89 2.47
C ASP A 410 5.83 -12.94 3.60
N ASP A 411 6.89 -12.14 3.52
CA ASP A 411 8.10 -12.25 4.36
C ASP A 411 8.13 -11.29 5.54
N SER A 412 7.05 -11.23 6.32
CA SER A 412 7.13 -10.50 7.59
C SER A 412 8.08 -11.23 8.55
N MET A 413 9.16 -10.55 8.92
CA MET A 413 10.19 -11.03 9.83
C MET A 413 10.06 -10.33 11.19
N ILE A 414 10.35 -11.03 12.28
CA ILE A 414 10.35 -10.41 13.61
C ILE A 414 11.30 -9.21 13.64
N GLU A 415 12.50 -9.39 13.09
CA GLU A 415 13.53 -8.35 13.02
C GLU A 415 13.11 -7.12 12.22
N GLU A 416 12.19 -7.28 11.25
CA GLU A 416 11.69 -6.16 10.47
C GLU A 416 11.15 -5.09 11.41
N TYR A 417 10.40 -5.46 12.44
CA TYR A 417 9.72 -4.57 13.39
C TYR A 417 10.54 -4.25 14.67
N MET A 418 11.70 -4.87 14.86
CA MET A 418 12.55 -4.68 16.06
C MET A 418 13.56 -3.54 15.95
N GLY A 419 13.60 -2.85 14.80
CA GLY A 419 14.37 -1.61 14.61
C GLY A 419 13.72 -0.38 15.27
N ASP A 420 14.16 0.82 14.87
CA ASP A 420 13.64 2.10 15.37
C ASP A 420 12.25 2.43 14.76
N TRP A 421 11.29 1.51 14.88
CA TRP A 421 9.88 1.70 14.53
C TRP A 421 9.18 2.61 15.54
N ALA A 422 9.61 3.86 15.54
CA ALA A 422 8.94 4.94 16.22
C ALA A 422 8.22 5.83 15.19
N PRO A 423 7.17 6.58 15.59
CA PRO A 423 6.64 7.65 14.77
C PRO A 423 7.78 8.55 14.25
N GLY A 424 7.86 8.71 12.93
CA GLY A 424 8.97 9.40 12.27
C GLY A 424 10.11 8.48 11.81
N PHE A 425 9.94 7.16 11.81
CA PHE A 425 10.87 6.23 11.15
C PHE A 425 11.12 6.65 9.70
N ILE A 426 12.40 6.77 9.35
CA ILE A 426 12.85 7.13 8.00
C ILE A 426 13.47 5.87 7.37
N PRO A 427 12.82 5.26 6.37
CA PRO A 427 13.34 4.06 5.73
C PRO A 427 14.62 4.38 4.95
N SER A 428 15.63 3.51 5.08
CA SER A 428 16.84 3.57 4.26
C SER A 428 16.57 2.97 2.86
N PRO A 429 16.92 3.66 1.76
CA PRO A 429 16.75 3.14 0.41
C PRO A 429 17.62 1.92 0.08
N ASP A 430 18.63 1.63 0.91
CA ASP A 430 19.46 0.41 0.82
C ASP A 430 18.74 -0.83 1.37
N GLU A 431 17.83 -0.64 2.32
CA GLU A 431 17.09 -1.72 2.99
C GLU A 431 15.63 -1.81 2.55
N TRP A 432 15.06 -0.70 2.10
CA TRP A 432 13.66 -0.57 1.77
C TRP A 432 13.45 -0.14 0.33
N GLU A 433 12.31 -0.55 -0.19
CA GLU A 433 11.80 -0.05 -1.45
C GLU A 433 10.31 0.27 -1.34
N ALA A 434 9.89 1.25 -2.13
CA ALA A 434 8.54 1.80 -2.10
C ALA A 434 7.90 1.82 -3.48
N GLU A 435 6.59 1.60 -3.51
CA GLU A 435 5.72 1.93 -4.64
C GLU A 435 4.72 2.99 -4.20
N VAL A 436 4.38 3.90 -5.11
CA VAL A 436 3.54 5.05 -4.81
C VAL A 436 2.24 4.98 -5.61
N VAL A 437 1.11 5.17 -4.93
CA VAL A 437 -0.22 5.19 -5.56
C VAL A 437 -0.96 6.45 -5.19
N LEU A 438 -1.53 7.09 -6.21
CA LEU A 438 -2.50 8.15 -6.03
C LEU A 438 -3.89 7.52 -5.82
N LEU A 439 -4.42 7.63 -4.61
CA LEU A 439 -5.74 7.12 -4.31
C LEU A 439 -6.82 8.00 -4.91
N GLU A 440 -7.59 7.38 -5.80
CA GLU A 440 -8.88 7.82 -6.32
C GLU A 440 -9.96 6.82 -5.81
N PRO A 441 -11.27 7.07 -5.98
CA PRO A 441 -12.31 6.24 -5.36
C PRO A 441 -12.21 4.73 -5.70
N GLY A 442 -12.13 3.86 -4.66
CA GLY A 442 -12.32 2.40 -4.77
C GLY A 442 -11.09 1.50 -4.53
N SER A 443 -10.10 1.85 -3.71
CA SER A 443 -8.86 1.07 -3.56
C SER A 443 -8.89 0.10 -2.37
N ALA A 444 -8.22 -1.06 -2.45
CA ALA A 444 -8.18 -2.09 -1.40
C ALA A 444 -6.76 -2.64 -1.16
N PHE A 445 -6.28 -2.55 0.07
CA PHE A 445 -4.90 -2.91 0.46
C PHE A 445 -4.94 -4.01 1.54
N PRO A 446 -4.19 -5.11 1.43
CA PRO A 446 -3.89 -5.98 2.56
C PRO A 446 -3.00 -5.28 3.60
N ASP A 447 -2.82 -5.91 4.76
CA ASP A 447 -1.88 -5.45 5.80
C ASP A 447 -0.48 -5.23 5.20
N THR A 448 -0.06 -3.97 5.15
CA THR A 448 1.19 -3.56 4.52
C THR A 448 1.74 -2.30 5.18
N HIS A 449 3.06 -2.19 5.22
CA HIS A 449 3.74 -0.99 5.65
C HIS A 449 3.43 0.15 4.70
N HIS A 450 2.77 1.19 5.20
CA HIS A 450 2.38 2.30 4.36
C HIS A 450 2.49 3.64 5.07
N ALA A 451 2.72 4.67 4.27
CA ALA A 451 2.65 6.07 4.69
C ALA A 451 1.73 6.84 3.75
N VAL A 452 1.11 7.90 4.26
CA VAL A 452 0.04 8.62 3.54
C VAL A 452 0.30 10.12 3.56
N LEU A 453 0.26 10.74 2.39
CA LEU A 453 0.29 12.20 2.24
C LEU A 453 -1.04 12.70 1.65
N THR A 454 -1.68 13.65 2.32
CA THR A 454 -2.93 14.27 1.85
C THR A 454 -2.61 15.44 0.92
N LEU A 455 -2.91 15.30 -0.38
CA LEU A 455 -2.55 16.30 -1.40
C LEU A 455 -3.59 17.42 -1.54
N GLU A 456 -4.84 17.13 -1.19
CA GLU A 456 -5.98 18.06 -1.17
C GLU A 456 -6.86 17.71 0.02
N ASN A 457 -7.57 18.70 0.59
CA ASN A 457 -8.51 18.44 1.68
C ASN A 457 -9.44 17.29 1.30
N SER A 458 -9.46 16.27 2.14
CA SER A 458 -10.00 14.97 1.76
C SER A 458 -11.01 14.45 2.77
N ILE A 459 -12.05 13.83 2.22
CA ILE A 459 -13.02 13.03 2.96
C ILE A 459 -12.87 11.62 2.40
N VAL A 460 -12.56 10.67 3.26
CA VAL A 460 -12.28 9.28 2.89
C VAL A 460 -13.13 8.38 3.77
N LYS A 461 -13.65 7.31 3.18
CA LYS A 461 -14.28 6.21 3.91
C LYS A 461 -13.33 5.03 3.91
N GLY A 462 -13.11 4.44 5.06
CA GLY A 462 -12.24 3.28 5.27
C GLY A 462 -13.01 2.09 5.80
N HIS A 463 -12.51 0.89 5.48
CA HIS A 463 -12.99 -0.36 6.05
C HIS A 463 -11.82 -1.27 6.41
N HIS A 464 -11.83 -1.83 7.62
CA HIS A 464 -10.90 -2.87 8.03
C HIS A 464 -11.48 -4.24 7.70
N ILE A 465 -10.67 -5.13 7.12
CA ILE A 465 -11.13 -6.40 6.58
C ILE A 465 -10.19 -7.56 6.91
N TYR A 466 -10.77 -8.72 7.19
CA TYR A 466 -10.08 -10.02 7.07
C TYR A 466 -10.61 -10.77 5.85
N ALA A 467 -9.69 -11.19 4.97
CA ALA A 467 -9.94 -12.01 3.80
C ALA A 467 -9.34 -13.40 3.98
N THR A 468 -10.06 -14.45 3.55
CA THR A 468 -9.65 -15.86 3.65
C THR A 468 -8.26 -16.13 3.07
N THR A 469 -7.87 -15.43 2.01
CA THR A 469 -6.59 -15.62 1.31
C THR A 469 -5.41 -14.87 1.93
N THR A 470 -5.63 -14.10 2.99
CA THR A 470 -4.58 -13.30 3.65
C THR A 470 -4.46 -13.61 5.14
N LEU A 471 -5.12 -14.65 5.65
CA LEU A 471 -5.17 -14.93 7.08
C LEU A 471 -3.79 -15.18 7.70
N ALA A 472 -2.85 -15.81 6.99
CA ALA A 472 -1.49 -15.94 7.49
C ALA A 472 -0.81 -14.58 7.72
N LYS A 473 -1.05 -13.60 6.83
CA LYS A 473 -0.59 -12.21 7.00
C LYS A 473 -1.33 -11.55 8.15
N SER A 474 -2.65 -11.69 8.22
CA SER A 474 -3.44 -11.11 9.31
C SER A 474 -3.03 -11.61 10.69
N VAL A 475 -2.78 -12.91 10.84
CA VAL A 475 -2.28 -13.48 12.09
C VAL A 475 -0.90 -12.92 12.43
N THR A 476 -0.05 -12.72 11.42
CA THR A 476 1.27 -12.12 11.62
C THR A 476 1.15 -10.67 12.10
N GLY A 477 0.37 -9.82 11.42
CA GLY A 477 0.09 -8.45 11.83
C GLY A 477 -0.56 -8.36 13.22
N TRP A 478 -1.42 -9.32 13.57
CA TRP A 478 -1.97 -9.45 14.92
C TRP A 478 -0.88 -9.64 15.98
N ILE A 479 0.05 -10.57 15.75
CA ILE A 479 1.18 -10.82 16.67
C ILE A 479 2.05 -9.57 16.79
N HIS A 480 2.40 -8.92 15.69
CA HIS A 480 3.19 -7.68 15.74
C HIS A 480 2.47 -6.62 16.57
N THR A 481 1.15 -6.47 16.40
CA THR A 481 0.33 -5.54 17.18
C THR A 481 0.34 -5.89 18.67
N CYS A 482 0.21 -7.17 19.04
CA CYS A 482 0.36 -7.59 20.45
C CYS A 482 1.72 -7.21 21.04
N MET A 483 2.79 -7.38 20.26
CA MET A 483 4.15 -7.16 20.78
C MET A 483 4.52 -5.67 20.86
N LEU A 484 3.99 -4.84 19.96
CA LEU A 484 4.45 -3.46 19.73
C LEU A 484 3.39 -2.38 19.87
N GLU A 485 2.09 -2.72 19.86
CA GLU A 485 0.95 -1.80 20.04
C GLU A 485 1.06 -0.52 19.18
N TYR A 486 0.89 0.65 19.81
CA TYR A 486 0.91 1.97 19.19
C TYR A 486 2.26 2.37 18.57
N ARG A 487 3.30 1.54 18.72
CA ARG A 487 4.58 1.78 18.03
C ARG A 487 4.48 1.52 16.53
N ILE A 488 3.58 0.63 16.12
CA ILE A 488 3.42 0.23 14.71
C ILE A 488 2.02 0.49 14.17
N ALA A 489 1.03 0.76 15.02
CA ALA A 489 -0.36 1.01 14.65
C ALA A 489 -0.86 2.35 15.24
N ASN A 490 -1.80 3.00 14.55
CA ASN A 490 -2.36 4.28 15.00
C ASN A 490 -3.51 4.13 16.00
N VAL A 491 -4.23 3.00 15.95
CA VAL A 491 -5.41 2.69 16.77
C VAL A 491 -5.36 1.21 17.11
N LEU A 492 -5.92 0.79 18.24
CA LEU A 492 -6.11 -0.62 18.57
C LEU A 492 -7.61 -0.95 18.60
N HIS A 493 -7.97 -2.05 17.94
CA HIS A 493 -9.33 -2.59 17.90
C HIS A 493 -9.38 -4.04 18.40
N PRO A 494 -9.23 -4.29 19.72
CA PRO A 494 -9.27 -5.64 20.27
C PRO A 494 -10.56 -6.41 19.92
N GLU A 495 -11.67 -5.70 19.72
CA GLU A 495 -12.95 -6.25 19.27
C GLU A 495 -12.89 -7.00 17.93
N LEU A 496 -11.86 -6.76 17.11
CA LEU A 496 -11.63 -7.49 15.86
C LEU A 496 -11.11 -8.91 16.08
N HIS A 497 -10.62 -9.25 17.28
CA HIS A 497 -10.18 -10.61 17.62
C HIS A 497 -11.33 -11.61 17.45
N GLU A 498 -12.53 -11.22 17.91
CA GLU A 498 -13.71 -12.06 17.85
C GLU A 498 -14.03 -12.48 16.41
N LEU A 499 -13.83 -11.58 15.44
CA LEU A 499 -14.07 -11.87 14.03
C LEU A 499 -13.16 -13.00 13.51
N LEU A 500 -11.89 -13.05 13.92
CA LEU A 500 -10.97 -14.14 13.56
C LEU A 500 -11.39 -15.47 14.21
N LEU A 501 -11.83 -15.45 15.47
CA LEU A 501 -12.37 -16.64 16.15
C LEU A 501 -13.63 -17.16 15.46
N ARG A 502 -14.53 -16.26 15.06
CA ARG A 502 -15.74 -16.59 14.28
C ARG A 502 -15.42 -17.15 12.90
N ILE A 503 -14.37 -16.65 12.22
CA ILE A 503 -13.90 -17.22 10.94
C ILE A 503 -13.52 -18.70 11.11
N MET A 504 -12.78 -19.06 12.16
CA MET A 504 -12.42 -20.46 12.41
C MET A 504 -13.65 -21.35 12.65
N CYS A 505 -14.59 -20.88 13.47
CA CYS A 505 -15.87 -21.55 13.70
C CYS A 505 -16.67 -21.73 12.39
N HIS A 506 -16.70 -20.69 11.55
CA HIS A 506 -17.35 -20.72 10.25
C HIS A 506 -16.71 -21.74 9.31
N PHE A 507 -15.38 -21.76 9.20
CA PHE A 507 -14.65 -22.75 8.40
C PHE A 507 -15.00 -24.18 8.80
N TYR A 508 -14.98 -24.46 10.11
CA TYR A 508 -15.38 -25.78 10.60
C TYR A 508 -16.80 -26.14 10.16
N ARG A 509 -17.79 -25.27 10.40
CA ARG A 509 -19.20 -25.52 10.01
C ARG A 509 -19.35 -25.79 8.53
N VAL A 510 -18.76 -24.95 7.67
CA VAL A 510 -18.87 -25.07 6.21
C VAL A 510 -18.18 -26.34 5.72
N MET A 511 -16.98 -26.64 6.19
CA MET A 511 -16.21 -27.78 5.68
C MET A 511 -16.74 -29.14 6.17
N THR A 512 -17.38 -29.20 7.34
CA THR A 512 -17.93 -30.46 7.86
C THR A 512 -19.38 -30.73 7.48
N ASN A 513 -20.11 -29.73 6.99
CA ASN A 513 -21.47 -29.91 6.51
C ASN A 513 -21.44 -30.44 5.06
N ASP A 514 -21.76 -31.72 4.86
CA ASP A 514 -21.74 -32.37 3.54
C ASP A 514 -22.92 -31.96 2.63
N ASP A 515 -23.92 -31.23 3.16
CA ASP A 515 -25.21 -30.94 2.52
C ASP A 515 -25.18 -29.79 1.50
N ASP A 516 -24.11 -28.99 1.48
CA ASP A 516 -24.01 -27.82 0.60
C ASP A 516 -22.63 -27.85 -0.09
N LYS A 517 -22.61 -28.18 -1.38
CA LYS A 517 -21.37 -28.33 -2.18
C LYS A 517 -21.24 -27.24 -3.25
N GLY A 518 -22.20 -26.32 -3.32
CA GLY A 518 -22.41 -25.47 -4.49
C GLY A 518 -21.71 -24.10 -4.46
N PHE A 519 -21.42 -23.52 -3.29
CA PHE A 519 -21.08 -22.08 -3.20
C PHE A 519 -19.90 -21.70 -2.29
N HIS A 520 -19.18 -22.65 -1.71
CA HIS A 520 -18.23 -22.36 -0.61
C HIS A 520 -16.83 -21.86 -1.03
N TYR A 521 -16.51 -21.78 -2.31
CA TYR A 521 -15.14 -21.50 -2.75
C TYR A 521 -14.63 -20.08 -2.43
N LEU A 522 -15.52 -19.14 -2.06
CA LEU A 522 -15.15 -17.81 -1.58
C LEU A 522 -15.17 -17.70 -0.04
N GLU A 523 -15.83 -18.64 0.62
CA GLU A 523 -16.10 -18.61 2.05
C GLU A 523 -15.01 -19.29 2.87
N ILE A 524 -14.34 -20.29 2.29
CA ILE A 524 -13.25 -21.03 2.92
C ILE A 524 -11.98 -20.97 2.06
N PRO A 525 -10.79 -21.09 2.67
CA PRO A 525 -9.54 -21.19 1.92
C PRO A 525 -9.58 -22.42 1.00
N GLU A 526 -9.08 -22.27 -0.22
CA GLU A 526 -8.89 -23.41 -1.13
C GLU A 526 -7.94 -24.43 -0.48
N MET A 527 -8.17 -25.73 -0.66
CA MET A 527 -7.29 -26.79 -0.14
C MET A 527 -6.01 -26.93 -0.97
N SER A 528 -5.35 -25.80 -1.23
CA SER A 528 -4.00 -25.67 -1.75
C SER A 528 -3.01 -25.52 -0.60
N ARG A 529 -1.71 -25.47 -0.92
CA ARG A 529 -0.66 -25.17 0.06
C ARG A 529 -0.97 -23.91 0.85
N ASN A 530 -1.28 -22.82 0.15
CA ASN A 530 -1.46 -21.51 0.77
C ASN A 530 -2.74 -21.46 1.61
N GLY A 531 -3.85 -22.03 1.12
CA GLY A 531 -5.07 -22.06 1.92
C GLY A 531 -4.97 -22.96 3.15
N LEU A 532 -4.21 -24.06 3.11
CA LEU A 532 -3.91 -24.83 4.32
C LEU A 532 -3.06 -24.03 5.32
N LEU A 533 -2.06 -23.28 4.83
CA LEU A 533 -1.24 -22.40 5.69
C LEU A 533 -2.08 -21.30 6.33
N ASP A 534 -3.06 -20.72 5.63
CA ASP A 534 -4.02 -19.76 6.19
C ASP A 534 -4.85 -20.37 7.32
N ILE A 535 -5.38 -21.59 7.13
CA ILE A 535 -6.12 -22.31 8.17
C ILE A 535 -5.24 -22.59 9.40
N ILE A 536 -4.02 -23.07 9.18
CA ILE A 536 -3.09 -23.40 10.27
C ILE A 536 -2.64 -22.13 11.00
N ALA A 537 -2.39 -21.04 10.29
CA ALA A 537 -2.04 -19.76 10.91
C ALA A 537 -3.19 -19.27 11.82
N LEU A 538 -4.42 -19.28 11.32
CA LEU A 538 -5.59 -18.91 12.13
C LEU A 538 -5.78 -19.86 13.31
N GLY A 539 -5.56 -21.17 13.12
CA GLY A 539 -5.61 -22.16 14.19
C GLY A 539 -4.56 -21.94 15.27
N ASN A 540 -3.34 -21.57 14.89
CA ASN A 540 -2.30 -21.17 15.84
C ASN A 540 -2.71 -19.92 16.60
N LEU A 541 -3.32 -18.92 15.95
CA LEU A 541 -3.87 -17.77 16.65
C LEU A 541 -4.91 -18.21 17.69
N CYS A 542 -5.87 -19.09 17.35
CA CYS A 542 -6.85 -19.61 18.31
C CYS A 542 -6.17 -20.30 19.50
N ILE A 543 -5.21 -21.19 19.24
CA ILE A 543 -4.45 -21.92 20.27
C ILE A 543 -3.72 -20.96 21.23
N PHE A 544 -3.06 -19.93 20.70
CA PHE A 544 -2.22 -19.03 21.49
C PHE A 544 -2.92 -17.73 21.91
N SER A 545 -4.21 -17.59 21.63
CA SER A 545 -4.97 -16.36 21.92
C SER A 545 -4.93 -16.00 23.40
N SER A 546 -4.99 -16.98 24.31
CA SER A 546 -4.91 -16.72 25.77
C SER A 546 -3.55 -16.14 26.20
N ALA A 547 -2.47 -16.45 25.48
CA ALA A 547 -1.15 -15.88 25.73
C ALA A 547 -1.00 -14.47 25.12
N LEU A 548 -1.63 -14.24 23.97
CA LEU A 548 -1.51 -12.99 23.19
C LEU A 548 -2.42 -11.87 23.72
N LEU A 549 -3.66 -12.17 24.09
CA LEU A 549 -4.67 -11.18 24.46
C LEU A 549 -4.27 -10.27 25.63
N PRO A 550 -3.62 -10.77 26.72
CA PRO A 550 -3.15 -9.92 27.81
C PRO A 550 -2.15 -8.83 27.40
N CYS A 551 -1.57 -8.92 26.19
CA CYS A 551 -0.68 -7.89 25.66
C CYS A 551 -1.43 -6.67 25.08
N ILE A 552 -2.76 -6.75 24.92
CA ILE A 552 -3.58 -5.71 24.29
C ILE A 552 -4.69 -5.25 25.24
N GLU A 553 -5.32 -6.18 25.96
CA GLU A 553 -6.37 -5.85 26.92
C GLU A 553 -6.50 -6.92 28.03
N GLU A 554 -7.16 -6.54 29.13
CA GLU A 554 -7.57 -7.51 30.14
C GLU A 554 -8.70 -8.38 29.59
N SER A 555 -8.47 -9.69 29.48
CA SER A 555 -9.43 -10.62 28.88
C SER A 555 -10.68 -10.80 29.76
N PRO A 556 -11.89 -10.46 29.27
CA PRO A 556 -13.14 -10.89 29.89
C PRO A 556 -13.27 -12.42 29.86
N GLU A 557 -14.05 -12.99 30.79
CA GLU A 557 -14.30 -14.44 30.85
C GLU A 557 -14.99 -14.96 29.59
N GLN A 558 -15.86 -14.14 28.99
CA GLN A 558 -16.54 -14.44 27.72
C GLN A 558 -15.55 -14.75 26.59
N VAL A 559 -14.46 -13.98 26.50
CA VAL A 559 -13.44 -14.17 25.44
C VAL A 559 -12.72 -15.51 25.61
N LYS A 560 -12.55 -16.02 26.84
CA LYS A 560 -11.98 -17.36 27.06
C LYS A 560 -12.87 -18.46 26.51
N ILE A 561 -14.19 -18.34 26.67
CA ILE A 561 -15.17 -19.29 26.11
C ILE A 561 -15.14 -19.23 24.57
N ALA A 562 -15.06 -18.03 23.99
CA ALA A 562 -14.90 -17.81 22.56
C ALA A 562 -13.64 -18.50 22.02
N ILE A 563 -12.50 -18.30 22.68
CA ILE A 563 -11.20 -18.91 22.34
C ILE A 563 -11.28 -20.43 22.41
N ALA A 564 -11.84 -20.99 23.48
CA ALA A 564 -12.00 -22.43 23.65
C ALA A 564 -12.89 -23.02 22.54
N THR A 565 -13.98 -22.33 22.19
CA THR A 565 -14.91 -22.74 21.12
C THR A 565 -14.21 -22.76 19.76
N ALA A 566 -13.54 -21.66 19.39
CA ALA A 566 -12.81 -21.56 18.13
C ALA A 566 -11.66 -22.57 18.04
N THR A 567 -10.97 -22.83 19.16
CA THR A 567 -9.91 -23.84 19.19
C THR A 567 -10.47 -25.26 19.05
N GLY A 568 -11.61 -25.56 19.68
CA GLY A 568 -12.31 -26.83 19.47
C GLY A 568 -12.75 -27.03 18.01
N ALA A 569 -13.22 -25.96 17.35
CA ALA A 569 -13.54 -25.95 15.92
C ALA A 569 -12.30 -26.22 15.07
N TYR A 570 -11.16 -25.56 15.33
CA TYR A 570 -9.90 -25.81 14.65
C TYR A 570 -9.43 -27.26 14.78
N LEU A 571 -9.42 -27.82 15.99
CA LEU A 571 -8.98 -29.21 16.20
C LEU A 571 -9.88 -30.21 15.45
N SER A 572 -11.18 -29.95 15.44
CA SER A 572 -12.14 -30.78 14.71
C SER A 572 -11.96 -30.66 13.20
N LEU A 573 -11.66 -29.47 12.71
CA LEU A 573 -11.31 -29.23 11.31
C LEU A 573 -10.01 -29.95 10.92
N ILE A 574 -8.95 -29.88 11.73
CA ILE A 574 -7.71 -30.61 11.46
C ILE A 574 -7.93 -32.12 11.42
N ARG A 575 -8.79 -32.69 12.30
CA ARG A 575 -9.18 -34.11 12.24
C ARG A 575 -9.91 -34.43 10.94
N TYR A 576 -10.83 -33.57 10.50
CA TYR A 576 -11.54 -33.71 9.23
C TYR A 576 -10.55 -33.70 8.04
N LEU A 577 -9.63 -32.73 8.01
CA LEU A 577 -8.62 -32.61 6.95
C LEU A 577 -7.65 -33.78 6.94
N LYS A 578 -7.17 -34.19 8.11
CA LYS A 578 -6.35 -35.40 8.31
C LYS A 578 -7.02 -36.65 7.71
N ALA A 579 -8.33 -36.79 7.83
CA ALA A 579 -9.03 -37.95 7.30
C ALA A 579 -9.03 -37.98 5.76
N ARG A 580 -9.07 -36.81 5.11
CA ARG A 580 -9.33 -36.67 3.66
C ARG A 580 -8.12 -36.28 2.81
N TYR A 581 -7.13 -35.61 3.38
CA TYR A 581 -6.00 -35.04 2.64
C TYR A 581 -4.66 -35.55 3.18
N ARG A 582 -3.61 -35.45 2.37
CA ARG A 582 -2.22 -35.76 2.74
C ARG A 582 -1.28 -34.72 2.14
N LEU A 583 -0.18 -34.45 2.83
CA LEU A 583 0.87 -33.55 2.35
C LEU A 583 1.93 -34.34 1.61
N ILE A 584 2.30 -33.86 0.43
CA ILE A 584 3.38 -34.43 -0.38
C ILE A 584 4.50 -33.40 -0.48
N PHE A 585 5.61 -33.65 0.22
CA PHE A 585 6.76 -32.75 0.18
C PHE A 585 7.52 -32.94 -1.11
N LEU A 586 7.69 -31.84 -1.84
CA LEU A 586 8.48 -31.82 -3.05
C LEU A 586 9.95 -31.66 -2.65
N SER A 587 10.81 -32.50 -3.21
CA SER A 587 12.26 -32.30 -3.06
C SER A 587 12.61 -30.97 -3.71
N SER A 588 13.36 -30.10 -3.02
CA SER A 588 13.83 -28.86 -3.65
C SER A 588 14.56 -29.18 -4.96
N PRO A 589 14.26 -28.49 -6.07
CA PRO A 589 14.94 -28.71 -7.35
C PRO A 589 16.47 -28.57 -7.24
N GLU A 590 16.97 -27.82 -6.25
CA GLU A 590 18.41 -27.65 -5.99
C GLU A 590 19.11 -28.95 -5.54
N ASN A 591 18.36 -29.93 -5.02
CA ASN A 591 18.88 -31.23 -4.59
C ASN A 591 18.69 -32.35 -5.62
N GLU A 592 18.03 -32.09 -6.75
CA GLU A 592 17.76 -33.11 -7.78
C GLU A 592 19.02 -33.56 -8.54
N ALA A 593 20.05 -32.72 -8.62
CA ALA A 593 21.30 -33.06 -9.30
C ALA A 593 22.08 -34.21 -8.62
N ALA A 594 21.79 -34.52 -7.34
CA ALA A 594 22.55 -35.50 -6.56
C ALA A 594 21.77 -36.80 -6.22
N ALA A 595 20.45 -36.85 -6.37
CA ALA A 595 19.64 -37.98 -5.92
C ALA A 595 19.01 -38.77 -7.09
N LYS A 596 19.35 -40.06 -7.21
CA LYS A 596 18.88 -40.97 -8.28
C LYS A 596 17.39 -41.36 -8.25
N LEU A 597 16.57 -40.75 -7.39
CA LEU A 597 15.10 -40.77 -7.42
C LEU A 597 14.61 -39.74 -6.40
N PRO A 598 13.62 -38.89 -6.72
CA PRO A 598 13.07 -37.94 -5.74
C PRO A 598 12.47 -38.72 -4.57
N ARG A 599 13.02 -38.52 -3.37
CA ARG A 599 12.44 -39.05 -2.14
C ARG A 599 11.19 -38.23 -1.83
N VAL A 600 10.06 -38.67 -2.36
CA VAL A 600 8.75 -38.13 -1.97
C VAL A 600 8.52 -38.50 -0.51
N ARG A 601 8.50 -37.49 0.37
CA ARG A 601 8.10 -37.65 1.76
C ARG A 601 6.66 -37.21 1.88
N SER A 602 5.80 -38.07 2.42
CA SER A 602 4.45 -37.68 2.81
C SER A 602 4.40 -37.35 4.30
N MET A 603 3.55 -36.41 4.68
CA MET A 603 3.24 -36.12 6.08
C MET A 603 1.73 -36.04 6.26
N ASP A 604 1.27 -36.44 7.44
CA ASP A 604 -0.11 -36.23 7.86
C ASP A 604 -0.36 -34.75 8.19
N ILE A 605 -1.54 -34.22 7.84
CA ILE A 605 -1.90 -32.82 8.15
C ILE A 605 -1.92 -32.57 9.65
N GLY A 606 -2.34 -33.55 10.46
CA GLY A 606 -2.33 -33.43 11.91
C GLY A 606 -0.90 -33.24 12.45
N ASP A 607 0.03 -34.07 11.99
CA ASP A 607 1.44 -33.97 12.42
C ASP A 607 2.09 -32.65 11.97
N PHE A 608 1.71 -32.17 10.78
CA PHE A 608 2.13 -30.86 10.28
C PHE A 608 1.58 -29.72 11.13
N ALA A 609 0.29 -29.75 11.49
CA ALA A 609 -0.34 -28.75 12.35
C ALA A 609 0.29 -28.71 13.74
N VAL A 610 0.56 -29.87 14.35
CA VAL A 610 1.29 -29.99 15.63
C VAL A 610 2.67 -29.37 15.53
N SER A 611 3.42 -29.72 14.48
CA SER A 611 4.76 -29.17 14.23
C SER A 611 4.73 -27.66 14.02
N SER A 612 3.73 -27.15 13.30
CA SER A 612 3.53 -25.73 13.07
C SER A 612 3.20 -24.98 14.36
N ALA A 613 2.33 -25.53 15.21
CA ALA A 613 1.98 -24.91 16.50
C ALA A 613 3.20 -24.84 17.43
N ALA A 614 4.04 -25.88 17.47
CA ALA A 614 5.27 -25.88 18.23
C ALA A 614 6.28 -24.83 17.71
N HIS A 615 6.44 -24.71 16.39
CA HIS A 615 7.26 -23.67 15.76
C HIS A 615 6.74 -22.26 16.07
N PHE A 616 5.43 -22.07 15.98
CA PHE A 616 4.78 -20.79 16.25
C PHE A 616 4.95 -20.37 17.72
N GLY A 617 4.66 -21.26 18.67
CA GLY A 617 4.84 -20.99 20.10
C GLY A 617 6.30 -20.62 20.46
N ARG A 618 7.29 -21.32 19.89
CA ARG A 618 8.71 -20.95 20.02
C ARG A 618 8.98 -19.54 19.52
N SER A 619 8.46 -19.21 18.34
CA SER A 619 8.64 -17.90 17.71
C SER A 619 8.01 -16.79 18.56
N LEU A 620 6.85 -17.05 19.16
CA LEU A 620 6.22 -16.11 20.12
C LEU A 620 7.09 -15.86 21.35
N ILE A 621 7.69 -16.90 21.95
CA ILE A 621 8.58 -16.75 23.11
C ILE A 621 9.83 -15.94 22.75
N TYR A 622 10.42 -16.21 21.58
CA TYR A 622 11.56 -15.45 21.09
C TYR A 622 11.18 -13.98 20.86
N TYR A 623 10.06 -13.74 20.18
CA TYR A 623 9.59 -12.39 19.89
C TYR A 623 9.27 -11.64 21.19
N SER A 624 8.54 -12.23 22.13
CA SER A 624 8.17 -11.55 23.37
C SER A 624 9.39 -11.10 24.17
N ARG A 625 10.48 -11.89 24.17
CA ARG A 625 11.76 -11.51 24.79
C ARG A 625 12.40 -10.32 24.09
N MET A 626 12.38 -10.27 22.76
CA MET A 626 12.91 -9.13 22.00
C MET A 626 12.08 -7.87 22.27
N ALA A 627 10.75 -7.98 22.20
CA ALA A 627 9.84 -6.88 22.49
C ALA A 627 10.01 -6.37 23.93
N TYR A 628 10.17 -7.28 24.90
CA TYR A 628 10.46 -6.93 26.29
C TYR A 628 11.77 -6.15 26.42
N LYS A 629 12.88 -6.66 25.83
CA LYS A 629 14.17 -5.96 25.84
C LYS A 629 14.09 -4.59 25.17
N LEU A 630 13.33 -4.46 24.08
CA LEU A 630 13.10 -3.18 23.41
C LEU A 630 12.34 -2.19 24.31
N ARG A 631 11.22 -2.61 24.90
CA ARG A 631 10.39 -1.77 25.79
C ARG A 631 11.13 -1.34 27.05
N MET A 632 11.94 -2.22 27.64
CA MET A 632 12.81 -1.89 28.77
C MET A 632 13.82 -0.79 28.44
N ARG A 633 14.43 -0.82 27.23
CA ARG A 633 15.35 0.24 26.78
C ARG A 633 14.65 1.58 26.59
N LEU A 634 13.35 1.57 26.32
CA LEU A 634 12.54 2.76 26.06
C LEU A 634 11.82 3.26 27.32
N HIS A 635 12.12 2.69 28.50
CA HIS A 635 11.54 3.06 29.80
C HIS A 635 10.00 3.04 29.82
N ASP A 636 9.42 2.06 29.11
CA ASP A 636 7.98 1.83 29.06
C ASP A 636 7.50 1.21 30.38
N ASP A 637 6.63 1.86 31.14
CA ASP A 637 6.17 1.40 32.47
C ASP A 637 4.81 0.67 32.39
N SER A 638 4.58 -0.09 31.31
CA SER A 638 3.27 -0.64 30.97
C SER A 638 3.03 -2.06 31.48
N ASN A 639 1.76 -2.38 31.77
CA ASN A 639 1.25 -3.73 32.05
C ASN A 639 1.70 -4.79 31.01
N VAL A 640 2.02 -4.35 29.81
CA VAL A 640 2.54 -5.18 28.72
C VAL A 640 3.88 -5.81 29.06
N LEU A 641 4.74 -5.16 29.85
CA LEU A 641 5.98 -5.78 30.32
C LEU A 641 5.72 -7.02 31.17
N HIS A 642 4.68 -6.98 32.00
CA HIS A 642 4.27 -8.15 32.79
C HIS A 642 3.73 -9.26 31.88
N ALA A 643 2.87 -8.93 30.92
CA ALA A 643 2.34 -9.89 29.94
C ALA A 643 3.46 -10.54 29.11
N LEU A 644 4.43 -9.75 28.64
CA LEU A 644 5.58 -10.26 27.89
C LEU A 644 6.49 -11.16 28.76
N LYS A 645 6.60 -10.86 30.06
CA LYS A 645 7.33 -11.69 31.02
C LYS A 645 6.61 -13.01 31.29
N SER A 646 5.28 -13.00 31.39
CA SER A 646 4.48 -14.22 31.60
C SER A 646 4.25 -15.03 30.32
N MET A 647 4.46 -14.46 29.13
CA MET A 647 4.23 -15.08 27.82
C MET A 647 4.84 -16.49 27.70
N LYS A 648 6.06 -16.73 28.22
CA LYS A 648 6.66 -18.08 28.18
C LYS A 648 5.76 -19.12 28.87
N ASN A 649 5.22 -18.78 30.03
CA ASN A 649 4.39 -19.69 30.82
C ASN A 649 3.04 -19.92 30.15
N GLU A 650 2.43 -18.88 29.58
CA GLU A 650 1.15 -18.99 28.86
C GLU A 650 1.26 -19.78 27.55
N VAL A 651 2.35 -19.57 26.79
CA VAL A 651 2.65 -20.37 25.60
C VAL A 651 2.88 -21.83 25.97
N ASN A 652 3.62 -22.10 27.06
CA ASN A 652 3.82 -23.46 27.58
C ASN A 652 2.50 -24.11 27.99
N ALA A 653 1.64 -23.38 28.72
CA ALA A 653 0.33 -23.87 29.15
C ALA A 653 -0.56 -24.21 27.94
N SER A 654 -0.55 -23.36 26.91
CA SER A 654 -1.26 -23.60 25.66
C SER A 654 -0.74 -24.88 24.98
N LEU A 655 0.58 -24.99 24.76
CA LEU A 655 1.19 -26.17 24.13
C LEU A 655 0.92 -27.47 24.89
N ASN A 656 0.98 -27.44 26.21
CA ASN A 656 0.66 -28.62 27.02
C ASN A 656 -0.82 -29.01 26.89
N THR A 657 -1.72 -28.03 26.94
CA THR A 657 -3.16 -28.24 26.78
C THR A 657 -3.50 -28.83 25.41
N PHE A 658 -2.87 -28.36 24.34
CA PHE A 658 -3.22 -28.76 22.97
C PHE A 658 -2.43 -29.93 22.41
N LEU A 659 -1.13 -29.97 22.69
CA LEU A 659 -0.21 -30.92 22.07
C LEU A 659 0.29 -31.98 23.05
N HIS A 660 0.04 -31.82 24.36
CA HIS A 660 0.72 -32.58 25.40
C HIS A 660 2.25 -32.54 25.25
N ILE A 661 2.77 -31.40 24.77
CA ILE A 661 4.20 -31.17 24.56
C ILE A 661 4.68 -30.20 25.66
N ASP A 662 5.66 -30.64 26.42
CA ASP A 662 6.44 -29.77 27.30
C ASP A 662 7.58 -29.12 26.49
N LEU A 663 7.65 -27.78 26.50
CA LEU A 663 8.78 -27.04 25.92
C LEU A 663 9.98 -27.16 26.86
N THR A 664 10.89 -28.10 26.58
CA THR A 664 12.16 -28.21 27.32
C THR A 664 13.13 -27.10 26.92
N ASP A 665 14.06 -26.75 27.79
CA ASP A 665 15.10 -25.75 27.46
C ASP A 665 16.02 -26.23 26.33
N GLU A 666 16.24 -27.55 26.21
CA GLU A 666 16.94 -28.18 25.07
C GLU A 666 16.21 -27.92 23.74
N PHE A 667 14.87 -28.02 23.77
CA PHE A 667 14.02 -27.75 22.62
C PHE A 667 14.06 -26.27 22.20
N LEU A 668 14.19 -25.34 23.15
CA LEU A 668 14.39 -23.91 22.85
C LEU A 668 15.82 -23.61 22.36
N TYR A 669 16.82 -24.29 22.94
CA TYR A 669 18.23 -24.14 22.58
C TYR A 669 18.51 -24.56 21.13
N THR A 670 17.98 -25.72 20.73
CA THR A 670 18.10 -26.23 19.35
C THR A 670 17.55 -25.23 18.33
N TYR A 671 16.41 -24.59 18.65
CA TYR A 671 15.79 -23.60 17.77
C TYR A 671 16.63 -22.32 17.62
N LYS A 672 17.18 -21.81 18.73
CA LYS A 672 18.07 -20.64 18.72
C LYS A 672 19.25 -20.84 17.76
N ASN A 673 19.77 -22.06 17.71
CA ASN A 673 20.91 -22.41 16.85
C ASN A 673 20.53 -22.59 15.37
N GLU A 674 19.26 -22.85 15.05
CA GLU A 674 18.80 -23.04 13.66
C GLU A 674 18.60 -21.72 12.88
N GLN A 675 18.82 -20.55 13.50
CA GLN A 675 18.62 -19.21 12.92
C GLN A 675 17.23 -18.99 12.26
N LYS A 676 16.22 -19.78 12.61
CA LYS A 676 14.86 -19.63 12.10
C LYS A 676 14.18 -18.50 12.85
N LYS A 677 14.00 -17.37 12.18
CA LYS A 677 13.47 -16.12 12.75
C LYS A 677 12.07 -15.75 12.25
N CYS A 678 11.45 -16.62 11.45
CA CYS A 678 10.13 -16.41 10.86
C CYS A 678 9.02 -16.95 11.76
N LEU A 679 7.90 -16.21 11.86
CA LEU A 679 6.68 -16.66 12.54
C LEU A 679 5.97 -17.83 11.83
N HIS A 680 6.29 -18.07 10.55
CA HIS A 680 5.70 -19.12 9.72
C HIS A 680 6.77 -20.07 9.15
N LEU A 681 6.37 -21.33 8.91
CA LEU A 681 7.17 -22.29 8.17
C LEU A 681 7.02 -22.06 6.66
N ARG A 682 8.07 -22.30 5.87
CA ARG A 682 8.02 -22.29 4.39
C ARG A 682 8.29 -23.66 3.77
N PRO A 683 7.58 -24.73 4.16
CA PRO A 683 7.78 -25.99 3.48
C PRO A 683 7.17 -25.92 2.08
N VAL A 684 7.83 -26.55 1.12
CA VAL A 684 7.30 -26.74 -0.22
C VAL A 684 6.60 -28.10 -0.23
N PHE A 685 5.28 -28.06 -0.22
CA PHE A 685 4.44 -29.25 -0.22
C PHE A 685 3.21 -29.02 -1.08
N ASP A 686 2.64 -30.14 -1.54
CA ASP A 686 1.37 -30.18 -2.23
C ASP A 686 0.31 -30.82 -1.33
N VAL A 687 -0.92 -30.32 -1.40
CA VAL A 687 -2.06 -30.83 -0.63
C VAL A 687 -2.90 -31.68 -1.56
N ARG A 688 -2.99 -32.98 -1.29
CA ARG A 688 -3.71 -33.92 -2.16
C ARG A 688 -4.82 -34.61 -1.41
N HIS A 689 -5.95 -34.79 -2.09
CA HIS A 689 -6.99 -35.68 -1.59
C HIS A 689 -6.45 -37.10 -1.55
N LYS A 690 -6.75 -37.87 -0.50
CA LYS A 690 -6.23 -39.23 -0.33
C LYS A 690 -6.69 -40.17 -1.43
N GLU A 691 -7.88 -39.94 -1.98
CA GLU A 691 -8.40 -40.73 -3.11
C GLU A 691 -7.56 -40.53 -4.38
N ASP A 692 -7.14 -39.29 -4.68
CA ASP A 692 -6.31 -38.99 -5.85
C ASP A 692 -4.91 -39.65 -5.79
N ILE A 693 -4.39 -39.87 -4.58
CA ILE A 693 -3.08 -40.50 -4.37
C ILE A 693 -3.12 -41.99 -4.70
N LEU A 694 -4.27 -42.65 -4.48
CA LEU A 694 -4.45 -44.07 -4.78
C LEU A 694 -4.35 -44.34 -6.29
N ASP A 695 -4.84 -43.41 -7.11
CA ASP A 695 -4.83 -43.51 -8.57
C ASP A 695 -3.45 -43.31 -9.19
N LEU A 696 -2.53 -42.64 -8.49
CA LEU A 696 -1.19 -42.33 -9.02
C LEU A 696 -0.19 -43.49 -8.90
N GLY A 697 -0.55 -44.62 -8.26
CA GLY A 697 0.36 -45.76 -8.06
C GLY A 697 1.58 -45.46 -7.17
N ILE A 698 1.61 -44.28 -6.52
CA ILE A 698 2.70 -43.79 -5.66
C ILE A 698 2.77 -44.58 -4.34
N TYR A 699 1.69 -45.25 -3.95
CA TYR A 699 1.59 -45.99 -2.68
C TYR A 699 2.64 -47.10 -2.52
N ASN A 700 3.09 -47.74 -3.60
CA ASN A 700 4.10 -48.80 -3.50
C ASN A 700 5.48 -48.30 -3.01
N ALA A 701 5.74 -46.99 -3.08
CA ALA A 701 6.98 -46.40 -2.58
C ALA A 701 6.84 -45.79 -1.17
N CYS A 702 5.67 -45.23 -0.81
CA CYS A 702 5.48 -44.54 0.47
C CYS A 702 5.29 -45.47 1.68
N ASP A 703 4.54 -46.57 1.54
CA ASP A 703 4.26 -47.48 2.67
C ASP A 703 5.48 -48.31 3.10
N MET A 704 6.44 -48.52 2.20
CA MET A 704 7.72 -49.17 2.53
C MET A 704 8.55 -48.36 3.55
N PHE A 705 8.28 -47.06 3.72
CA PHE A 705 9.03 -46.21 4.66
C PHE A 705 8.35 -46.04 6.02
N GLU A 706 7.02 -46.05 6.10
CA GLU A 706 6.30 -45.92 7.39
C GLU A 706 6.52 -47.15 8.30
N SER A 707 6.70 -48.34 7.72
CA SER A 707 7.09 -49.54 8.48
C SER A 707 8.54 -49.49 9.03
N SER A 708 9.38 -48.58 8.54
CA SER A 708 10.76 -48.38 9.02
C SER A 708 10.90 -47.27 10.08
N GLN A 709 9.88 -46.45 10.32
CA GLN A 709 9.93 -45.34 11.28
C GLN A 709 9.48 -45.69 12.71
N ALA A 710 8.99 -46.91 12.95
CA ALA A 710 8.70 -47.39 14.30
C ALA A 710 9.94 -47.54 15.22
N SER A 711 11.15 -47.23 14.73
CA SER A 711 12.40 -47.27 15.52
C SER A 711 13.14 -45.94 15.67
N VAL A 712 12.58 -44.80 15.25
CA VAL A 712 13.25 -43.48 15.43
C VAL A 712 12.74 -42.80 16.70
N LYS A 713 13.08 -43.38 17.86
CA LYS A 713 13.26 -42.63 19.11
C LYS A 713 14.76 -42.34 19.22
N HIS A 714 15.11 -41.08 19.47
CA HIS A 714 16.47 -40.50 19.44
C HIS A 714 17.11 -40.34 18.06
N MET A 715 16.96 -39.14 17.52
CA MET A 715 17.91 -38.59 16.55
C MET A 715 18.82 -37.62 17.32
N GLU A 716 19.92 -38.15 17.89
CA GLU A 716 21.03 -37.34 18.41
C GLU A 716 21.66 -36.58 17.24
N MET A 717 21.45 -35.26 17.17
CA MET A 717 22.24 -34.40 16.29
C MET A 717 23.57 -34.11 16.97
N LYS A 718 24.66 -34.49 16.31
CA LYS A 718 26.03 -34.33 16.79
C LYS A 718 26.39 -32.84 16.94
N ASP A 719 26.99 -32.56 18.09
CA ASP A 719 27.49 -31.26 18.53
C ASP A 719 28.35 -30.56 17.47
N PHE A 720 28.02 -29.30 17.19
CA PHE A 720 28.91 -28.34 16.52
C PHE A 720 29.28 -27.29 17.56
N ASP A 721 30.42 -27.48 18.21
CA ASP A 721 30.97 -26.58 19.23
C ASP A 721 31.49 -25.29 18.56
N GLY A 722 30.66 -24.25 18.58
CA GLY A 722 31.05 -22.87 18.31
C GLY A 722 30.72 -22.01 19.54
N LYS A 723 31.67 -21.85 20.46
CA LYS A 723 31.54 -20.98 21.64
C LYS A 723 31.58 -19.51 21.22
N GLU A 724 30.43 -18.85 21.18
CA GLU A 724 30.32 -17.42 21.47
C GLU A 724 29.82 -17.27 22.91
N THR A 725 30.67 -16.69 23.76
CA THR A 725 30.38 -16.39 25.16
C THR A 725 29.74 -15.01 25.24
N ASP A 726 28.41 -14.94 25.19
CA ASP A 726 27.68 -13.80 25.73
C ASP A 726 27.42 -14.06 27.21
N ASN A 727 28.01 -13.20 28.03
CA ASN A 727 27.96 -13.21 29.47
C ASN A 727 26.62 -12.58 29.92
N GLU A 728 25.52 -13.32 29.86
CA GLU A 728 24.25 -12.92 30.49
C GLU A 728 24.29 -13.32 31.97
N GLY A 729 24.21 -12.33 32.87
CA GLY A 729 24.12 -12.53 34.31
C GLY A 729 22.85 -13.32 34.68
N SER A 730 22.99 -14.25 35.62
CA SER A 730 21.89 -15.03 36.16
C SER A 730 20.83 -14.11 36.77
N PHE A 731 19.58 -14.31 36.34
CA PHE A 731 18.41 -13.89 37.10
C PHE A 731 18.26 -14.89 38.25
N ASP A 732 18.87 -14.60 39.39
CA ASP A 732 18.56 -15.29 40.64
C ASP A 732 17.56 -14.46 41.46
N GLU A 733 16.55 -15.17 41.94
CA GLU A 733 15.43 -14.71 42.74
C GLU A 733 15.90 -14.20 44.11
N GLU A 734 15.70 -12.91 44.42
CA GLU A 734 15.72 -12.42 45.81
C GLU A 734 14.29 -12.44 46.37
N GLU A 735 13.89 -13.58 46.93
CA GLU A 735 12.82 -13.65 47.93
C GLU A 735 13.35 -13.11 49.27
N GLN A 736 12.87 -11.93 49.69
CA GLN A 736 13.04 -11.47 51.06
C GLN A 736 12.00 -12.13 51.98
N SER A 737 12.44 -13.17 52.69
CA SER A 737 11.76 -13.67 53.88
C SER A 737 11.92 -12.68 55.03
N GLN A 738 10.84 -12.00 55.44
CA GLN A 738 10.77 -11.37 56.75
C GLN A 738 10.20 -12.37 57.76
N SER A 739 11.11 -12.87 58.61
CA SER A 739 10.81 -13.58 59.84
C SER A 739 10.17 -12.65 60.87
N GLY A 740 9.12 -13.11 61.52
CA GLY A 740 8.46 -12.41 62.61
C GLY A 740 9.25 -12.41 63.92
N ASP A 741 8.79 -11.58 64.85
CA ASP A 741 8.77 -11.89 66.28
C ASP A 741 7.77 -10.96 67.00
N GLN A 742 6.91 -11.60 67.81
CA GLN A 742 6.49 -11.20 69.18
C GLN A 742 5.70 -9.89 69.36
N ASP A 743 4.65 -9.77 70.17
CA ASP A 743 4.03 -10.58 71.22
C ASP A 743 2.70 -9.88 71.59
N GLU A 744 1.77 -10.62 72.22
CA GLU A 744 0.84 -10.23 73.32
C GLU A 744 0.05 -8.89 73.22
N GLU A 745 -1.18 -8.69 73.66
CA GLU A 745 -2.18 -9.42 74.43
C GLU A 745 -3.44 -8.52 74.41
N ASN A 746 -4.61 -9.13 74.63
CA ASN A 746 -5.75 -8.60 75.38
C ASN A 746 -6.73 -7.54 74.82
N SER A 747 -7.99 -7.91 75.05
CA SER A 747 -9.15 -7.14 75.52
C SER A 747 -10.13 -6.54 74.49
N GLU A 748 -11.26 -7.25 74.42
CA GLU A 748 -12.62 -6.79 74.75
C GLU A 748 -13.21 -5.51 74.10
N ASP A 749 -14.40 -5.77 73.54
CA ASP A 749 -15.63 -4.99 73.66
C ASP A 749 -15.89 -3.74 72.79
N ALA A 750 -16.89 -3.97 71.93
CA ALA A 750 -18.16 -3.24 71.87
C ALA A 750 -18.29 -1.97 71.01
N SER A 751 -19.48 -1.91 70.40
CA SER A 751 -20.10 -0.83 69.59
C SER A 751 -19.53 -0.70 68.17
N GLY A 752 -20.30 -0.77 67.09
CA GLY A 752 -21.72 -0.46 66.91
C GLY A 752 -21.82 0.77 66.02
N SER A 753 -22.18 0.58 64.75
CA SER A 753 -23.13 1.40 63.98
C SER A 753 -22.88 1.31 62.48
N GLU A 754 -23.98 1.12 61.78
CA GLU A 754 -24.20 1.41 60.36
C GLU A 754 -23.71 2.82 60.00
N TYR A 755 -23.17 3.01 58.79
CA TYR A 755 -23.84 3.76 57.72
C TYR A 755 -22.97 3.75 56.44
N LYS A 756 -23.61 3.37 55.34
CA LYS A 756 -23.26 3.68 53.93
C LYS A 756 -23.10 5.20 53.74
N PRO A 757 -22.40 5.70 52.71
CA PRO A 757 -22.37 5.24 51.31
C PRO A 757 -21.09 4.52 50.88
#